data_AF-A0AA36M5I4-F1
#
_entry.id   AF-A0AA36M5I4-F1
#
_cell.length_a   1.000
_cell.length_b   1.000
_cell.length_c   1.000
_cell.angle_alpha   90.00
_cell.angle_beta   90.00
_cell.angle_gamma   90.00
#
_symmetry.space_group_name_H-M   'P 1'
#
loop_
_entity.id
_entity.type
_entity.pdbx_description
1 polymer ?
#
loop_
_entity_poly.entity_id
_entity_poly.type
_entity_poly.pdbx_seq_one_letter_code
_entity_poly.pdbx_strand_id
1 'polypeptide(L)'
;MYTQLCKALCRDICVCSLSKNLNTESRFNVMASEMISVNRSLPDYRNNECQDQTYRTENLPKTSIIIVFHNEAWSTLLRTLHSVINRSPLNLLEEIILIDDLSDRDYLKEPLDAYIKRFPIPMRIVHLKKRSGLIRARLTGSGMARGRILLFLDAHVEVTHGWLEPLVDRVVGDRKRVVAPIIDVISDDTFEYVTASETTWGGFNWHLNFRWYPVAKREISRRRGLRASPIQTPTIAGGLFAIDKQFFYDIGSYDEGMQVWGGENLEISFRVWMCGGSLEIHPCSRVGHVFRKQTPYTFPGGTAKVIHHNAARTAEVWMDKYKQFFYKMVPSARHVDPGDLTSRRQLRADLQCKDFEWYLRNIYPEAPLPYDFISLGAISNPASRGCIDTMAKKEGPVVETLPCFKDGRLIHVKSGQCVSAATNEVELRNCDNTPSQQKIIFYTQVESFSKMARARESKGRAFTRTSSTAKLHKNSHRNVSNAGKAARRTLESFGCEVLWRVWEKQNARSSTECLFVFLPKKDRADMTRQDTGALPIDLLTAHTQMRYVDHSFDNIRRYKRYQHFQHLQYDQRMIPERLLFLGPDLAAAHFLVHRGASVKFLGDDAWYRKDKNGNYKLPGRKIPGLYIEAIDASGTELMFEGLENLQNLKNLRMLRLADCPYVDDWTLSRIGGMMENLEMLDLSGCHRISAKGLMGLKMLKSLKYLRLEGVETKNFDYEHELEMLEADIRLLQNPSVIEDAKGNMFAEDENGRLFYINGNVNERPVVDDNDKPIVTSTIRREIPAMSDEEFDKIDRLSGGKLRHLLLGSPSGYEWNSQVETILQFEADYNEKRGIPTNTKMLPKEKREKFPDKEKPSLLEAERLKFLSEENEEWKQLERKLLTDKDHAAEMQKLASDEEPKQKAQKGGVS
;
A
#
# COMPACT_ATOMS: atom_id res chain seq x y z
N MET A 1 -4.94 1.03 47.08
CA MET A 1 -5.28 2.24 46.29
C MET A 1 -4.18 2.66 45.29
N TYR A 2 -2.91 2.82 45.66
CA TYR A 2 -1.88 3.22 44.67
C TYR A 2 -1.43 2.14 43.67
N THR A 3 -1.63 0.85 43.99
CA THR A 3 -1.35 -0.29 43.09
C THR A 3 -2.51 -0.65 42.14
N GLN A 4 -3.71 -0.10 42.36
CA GLN A 4 -4.89 -0.31 41.50
C GLN A 4 -5.06 0.79 40.45
N LEU A 5 -4.66 2.04 40.73
CA LEU A 5 -4.65 3.12 39.74
C LEU A 5 -3.68 2.85 38.57
N CYS A 6 -2.57 2.14 38.81
CA CYS A 6 -1.64 1.75 37.74
C CYS A 6 -2.21 0.69 36.77
N LYS A 7 -3.28 -0.04 37.14
CA LYS A 7 -3.86 -1.09 36.28
C LYS A 7 -4.96 -0.59 35.33
N ALA A 8 -5.72 0.45 35.72
CA ALA A 8 -6.80 1.01 34.89
C ALA A 8 -6.27 1.89 33.74
N LEU A 9 -5.28 2.76 34.01
CA LEU A 9 -4.56 3.53 32.98
C LEU A 9 -3.75 2.63 32.02
N CYS A 10 -3.49 1.37 32.40
CA CYS A 10 -2.77 0.43 31.54
C CYS A 10 -3.66 -0.30 30.52
N ARG A 11 -5.01 -0.30 30.58
CA ARG A 11 -5.84 -1.21 29.73
C ARG A 11 -6.11 -0.70 28.30
N ASP A 12 -6.48 0.56 28.08
CA ASP A 12 -6.62 1.11 26.71
C ASP A 12 -5.26 1.32 26.03
N ILE A 13 -4.26 1.69 26.85
CA ILE A 13 -2.86 1.65 26.44
C ILE A 13 -2.43 0.19 26.22
N CYS A 14 -2.98 -0.82 26.91
CA CYS A 14 -2.68 -2.24 26.68
C CYS A 14 -3.42 -2.85 25.51
N VAL A 15 -4.60 -2.43 25.04
CA VAL A 15 -5.21 -3.01 23.83
C VAL A 15 -4.61 -2.38 22.59
N CYS A 16 -4.38 -1.07 22.59
CA CYS A 16 -3.58 -0.42 21.55
C CYS A 16 -2.10 -0.86 21.61
N SER A 17 -1.52 -1.10 22.81
CA SER A 17 -0.17 -1.67 22.89
C SER A 17 -0.11 -3.18 22.72
N LEU A 18 -1.13 -3.98 23.05
CA LEU A 18 -1.20 -5.40 22.67
C LEU A 18 -1.38 -5.51 21.16
N SER A 19 -2.26 -4.70 20.56
CA SER A 19 -2.37 -4.60 19.11
C SER A 19 -1.04 -4.19 18.50
N LYS A 20 -0.39 -3.12 18.98
CA LYS A 20 0.96 -2.74 18.52
C LYS A 20 2.02 -3.81 18.82
N ASN A 21 1.95 -4.56 19.92
CA ASN A 21 2.94 -5.56 20.32
C ASN A 21 2.76 -6.89 19.55
N LEU A 22 1.52 -7.37 19.39
CA LEU A 22 1.17 -8.52 18.55
C LEU A 22 1.49 -8.21 17.07
N ASN A 23 1.23 -6.96 16.63
CA ASN A 23 1.56 -6.50 15.28
C ASN A 23 3.06 -6.28 15.08
N THR A 24 3.84 -5.90 16.10
CA THR A 24 5.31 -5.83 16.00
C THR A 24 5.95 -7.22 15.99
N GLU A 25 5.35 -8.19 16.67
CA GLU A 25 5.83 -9.59 16.73
C GLU A 25 5.55 -10.35 15.42
N SER A 26 4.33 -10.30 14.89
CA SER A 26 3.94 -11.06 13.68
C SER A 26 4.08 -10.25 12.37
N ARG A 27 4.19 -8.91 12.47
CA ARG A 27 4.27 -7.96 11.34
C ARG A 27 3.04 -7.92 10.42
N PHE A 28 1.89 -8.30 10.96
CA PHE A 28 0.53 -8.13 10.41
C PHE A 28 -0.48 -8.03 11.58
N ASN A 29 -1.71 -7.62 11.29
CA ASN A 29 -2.78 -7.36 12.26
C ASN A 29 -3.38 -8.67 12.82
N VAL A 30 -2.74 -9.21 13.87
CA VAL A 30 -3.16 -10.48 14.48
C VAL A 30 -4.56 -10.37 15.09
N MET A 31 -4.91 -9.20 15.63
CA MET A 31 -6.24 -8.95 16.20
C MET A 31 -7.34 -9.08 15.15
N ALA A 32 -7.17 -8.44 13.98
CA ALA A 32 -8.10 -8.60 12.86
C ALA A 32 -8.19 -10.08 12.44
N SER A 33 -7.05 -10.78 12.37
CA SER A 33 -7.03 -12.21 12.07
C SER A 33 -7.81 -13.03 13.11
N GLU A 34 -7.65 -12.79 14.40
CA GLU A 34 -8.33 -13.59 15.44
C GLU A 34 -9.85 -13.37 15.46
N MET A 35 -10.32 -12.19 15.05
CA MET A 35 -11.74 -11.90 14.91
C MET A 35 -12.36 -12.53 13.65
N ILE A 36 -11.54 -12.93 12.68
CA ILE A 36 -11.98 -13.57 11.44
C ILE A 36 -11.95 -15.09 11.61
N SER A 37 -13.08 -15.72 11.32
CA SER A 37 -13.22 -17.18 11.34
C SER A 37 -12.04 -17.88 10.65
N VAL A 38 -11.48 -18.89 11.31
CA VAL A 38 -10.48 -19.80 10.70
C VAL A 38 -11.07 -20.57 9.52
N ASN A 39 -12.41 -20.64 9.41
CA ASN A 39 -13.14 -21.23 8.31
C ASN A 39 -14.00 -20.18 7.56
N ARG A 40 -13.48 -18.97 7.33
CA ARG A 40 -14.18 -17.98 6.50
C ARG A 40 -14.38 -18.48 5.07
N SER A 41 -15.49 -18.12 4.43
CA SER A 41 -15.70 -18.39 3.00
C SER A 41 -14.92 -17.42 2.12
N LEU A 42 -14.57 -17.86 0.90
CA LEU A 42 -14.00 -17.02 -0.15
C LEU A 42 -14.82 -17.24 -1.43
N PRO A 43 -15.11 -16.18 -2.21
CA PRO A 43 -15.66 -16.30 -3.55
C PRO A 43 -14.77 -17.11 -4.49
N ASP A 44 -15.33 -17.62 -5.59
CA ASP A 44 -14.53 -18.18 -6.68
C ASP A 44 -13.97 -17.05 -7.55
N TYR A 45 -12.68 -16.77 -7.38
CA TYR A 45 -11.95 -15.72 -8.10
C TYR A 45 -11.38 -16.18 -9.45
N ARG A 46 -11.60 -17.44 -9.84
CA ARG A 46 -11.14 -17.95 -11.15
C ARG A 46 -11.98 -17.35 -12.26
N ASN A 47 -11.36 -17.14 -13.43
CA ASN A 47 -12.10 -16.74 -14.62
C ASN A 47 -12.99 -17.88 -15.15
N ASN A 48 -13.95 -17.54 -16.03
CA ASN A 48 -14.91 -18.52 -16.55
C ASN A 48 -14.22 -19.70 -17.28
N GLU A 49 -13.17 -19.44 -18.06
CA GLU A 49 -12.40 -20.50 -18.75
C GLU A 49 -11.83 -21.53 -17.75
N CYS A 50 -11.41 -21.10 -16.57
CA CYS A 50 -10.90 -21.95 -15.51
C CYS A 50 -12.02 -22.67 -14.74
N GLN A 51 -13.20 -22.06 -14.62
CA GLN A 51 -14.36 -22.70 -13.99
C GLN A 51 -14.94 -23.83 -14.86
N ASP A 52 -14.87 -23.68 -16.18
CA ASP A 52 -15.33 -24.68 -17.15
C ASP A 52 -14.37 -25.88 -17.30
N GLN A 53 -13.15 -25.79 -16.74
CA GLN A 53 -12.18 -26.88 -16.79
C GLN A 53 -12.53 -27.99 -15.79
N THR A 54 -12.56 -29.22 -16.29
CA THR A 54 -12.79 -30.42 -15.49
C THR A 54 -11.51 -31.25 -15.41
N TYR A 55 -11.16 -31.67 -14.19
CA TYR A 55 -9.99 -32.49 -13.91
C TYR A 55 -10.43 -33.87 -13.43
N ARG A 56 -9.89 -34.93 -14.04
CA ARG A 56 -10.20 -36.32 -13.63
C ARG A 56 -9.38 -36.68 -12.40
N THR A 57 -9.86 -36.28 -11.23
CA THR A 57 -9.14 -36.41 -9.96
C THR A 57 -8.85 -37.86 -9.58
N GLU A 58 -9.64 -38.85 -10.05
CA GLU A 58 -9.39 -40.27 -9.75
C GLU A 58 -8.05 -40.78 -10.33
N ASN A 59 -7.56 -40.15 -11.40
CA ASN A 59 -6.32 -40.53 -12.07
C ASN A 59 -5.10 -39.74 -11.58
N LEU A 60 -5.32 -38.74 -10.73
CA LEU A 60 -4.24 -37.89 -10.24
C LEU A 60 -3.60 -38.52 -8.99
N PRO A 61 -2.26 -38.48 -8.89
CA PRO A 61 -1.56 -39.02 -7.75
C PRO A 61 -1.74 -38.14 -6.52
N LYS A 62 -1.57 -38.76 -5.35
CA LYS A 62 -1.67 -38.04 -4.09
C LYS A 62 -0.46 -37.14 -3.84
N THR A 63 -0.74 -36.04 -3.15
CA THR A 63 0.18 -34.93 -2.87
C THR A 63 0.45 -34.84 -1.37
N SER A 64 1.72 -34.66 -1.00
CA SER A 64 2.12 -34.28 0.36
C SER A 64 2.31 -32.77 0.41
N ILE A 65 1.52 -32.10 1.24
CA ILE A 65 1.65 -30.65 1.45
C ILE A 65 2.60 -30.40 2.61
N ILE A 66 3.61 -29.58 2.40
CA ILE A 66 4.64 -29.25 3.39
C ILE A 66 4.49 -27.77 3.77
N ILE A 67 4.21 -27.51 5.04
CA ILE A 67 4.09 -26.17 5.61
C ILE A 67 5.17 -26.00 6.67
N VAL A 68 6.09 -25.06 6.42
CA VAL A 68 7.11 -24.69 7.40
C VAL A 68 6.64 -23.45 8.14
N PHE A 69 6.78 -23.44 9.46
CA PHE A 69 6.45 -22.28 10.27
C PHE A 69 7.48 -22.05 11.37
N HIS A 70 7.59 -20.80 11.79
CA HIS A 70 8.35 -20.38 12.96
C HIS A 70 7.66 -19.16 13.55
N ASN A 71 7.25 -19.24 14.82
CA ASN A 71 6.53 -18.18 15.54
C ASN A 71 5.34 -17.61 14.74
N GLU A 72 4.60 -18.48 14.03
CA GLU A 72 3.43 -18.05 13.26
C GLU A 72 2.23 -17.81 14.19
N ALA A 73 1.39 -16.83 13.87
CA ALA A 73 0.18 -16.59 14.65
C ALA A 73 -0.79 -17.78 14.56
N TRP A 74 -1.42 -18.10 15.70
CA TRP A 74 -2.34 -19.24 15.80
C TRP A 74 -3.46 -19.18 14.76
N SER A 75 -4.12 -18.02 14.63
CA SER A 75 -5.26 -17.84 13.73
C SER A 75 -4.90 -18.00 12.25
N THR A 76 -3.74 -17.51 11.80
CA THR A 76 -3.30 -17.62 10.40
C THR A 76 -2.86 -19.04 10.04
N LEU A 77 -2.13 -19.72 10.94
CA LEU A 77 -1.74 -21.12 10.75
C LEU A 77 -2.97 -22.01 10.67
N LEU A 78 -3.92 -21.87 11.60
CA LEU A 78 -5.15 -22.66 11.55
C LEU A 78 -5.99 -22.35 10.32
N ARG A 79 -6.12 -21.08 9.92
CA ARG A 79 -6.86 -20.71 8.71
C ARG A 79 -6.24 -21.31 7.46
N THR A 80 -4.90 -21.38 7.40
CA THR A 80 -4.18 -22.11 6.34
C THR A 80 -4.63 -23.58 6.30
N LEU A 81 -4.58 -24.28 7.44
CA LEU A 81 -4.95 -25.70 7.51
C LEU A 81 -6.42 -25.93 7.13
N HIS A 82 -7.34 -25.15 7.68
CA HIS A 82 -8.76 -25.23 7.36
C HIS A 82 -9.03 -24.95 5.88
N SER A 83 -8.38 -23.94 5.30
CA SER A 83 -8.55 -23.62 3.88
C SER A 83 -8.11 -24.79 2.97
N VAL A 84 -6.98 -25.42 3.29
CA VAL A 84 -6.46 -26.57 2.53
C VAL A 84 -7.42 -27.75 2.63
N ILE A 85 -7.89 -28.10 3.83
CA ILE A 85 -8.81 -29.23 4.02
C ILE A 85 -10.16 -28.99 3.35
N ASN A 86 -10.73 -27.79 3.51
CA ASN A 86 -12.09 -27.52 3.07
C ASN A 86 -12.21 -27.30 1.56
N ARG A 87 -11.11 -27.01 0.86
CA ARG A 87 -11.11 -26.63 -0.57
C ARG A 87 -10.22 -27.50 -1.45
N SER A 88 -9.74 -28.63 -0.92
CA SER A 88 -9.00 -29.62 -1.70
C SER A 88 -9.77 -30.94 -1.77
N PRO A 89 -9.75 -31.64 -2.90
CA PRO A 89 -10.26 -33.01 -2.96
C PRO A 89 -9.47 -33.92 -2.02
N LEU A 90 -10.12 -34.51 -1.02
CA LEU A 90 -9.45 -35.31 0.02
C LEU A 90 -8.74 -36.55 -0.56
N ASN A 91 -9.21 -37.07 -1.69
CA ASN A 91 -8.56 -38.18 -2.41
C ASN A 91 -7.19 -37.81 -2.99
N LEU A 92 -6.91 -36.53 -3.22
CA LEU A 92 -5.61 -36.03 -3.70
C LEU A 92 -4.64 -35.69 -2.57
N LEU A 93 -5.09 -35.64 -1.31
CA LEU A 93 -4.25 -35.37 -0.17
C LEU A 93 -3.72 -36.68 0.41
N GLU A 94 -2.40 -36.88 0.36
CA GLU A 94 -1.77 -38.01 1.07
C GLU A 94 -1.60 -37.67 2.55
N GLU A 95 -1.02 -36.50 2.83
CA GLU A 95 -0.75 -36.02 4.18
C GLU A 95 -0.41 -34.51 4.16
N ILE A 96 -0.55 -33.86 5.31
CA ILE A 96 -0.01 -32.52 5.56
C ILE A 96 1.11 -32.63 6.59
N ILE A 97 2.30 -32.13 6.24
CA ILE A 97 3.49 -32.15 7.09
C ILE A 97 3.79 -30.73 7.54
N LEU A 98 3.66 -30.51 8.84
CA LEU A 98 3.99 -29.27 9.53
C LEU A 98 5.40 -29.37 10.09
N ILE A 99 6.30 -28.46 9.69
CA ILE A 99 7.65 -28.39 10.23
C ILE A 99 7.78 -27.12 11.07
N ASP A 100 7.89 -27.30 12.37
CA ASP A 100 8.17 -26.24 13.32
C ASP A 100 9.70 -25.99 13.39
N ASP A 101 10.15 -24.90 12.77
CA ASP A 101 11.55 -24.49 12.76
C ASP A 101 11.93 -23.76 14.06
N LEU A 102 11.86 -24.49 15.17
CA LEU A 102 12.17 -24.03 16.53
C LEU A 102 11.36 -22.78 16.96
N SER A 103 10.04 -22.87 16.97
CA SER A 103 9.19 -21.81 17.53
C SER A 103 9.32 -21.72 19.05
N ASP A 104 9.15 -20.52 19.61
CA ASP A 104 9.16 -20.24 21.05
C ASP A 104 7.77 -20.14 21.68
N ARG A 105 6.72 -20.06 20.85
CA ARG A 105 5.34 -19.89 21.33
C ARG A 105 4.75 -21.19 21.84
N ASP A 106 4.29 -21.20 23.09
CA ASP A 106 3.72 -22.40 23.74
C ASP A 106 2.53 -22.99 22.98
N TYR A 107 1.68 -22.13 22.41
CA TYR A 107 0.53 -22.57 21.62
C TYR A 107 0.91 -23.35 20.36
N LEU A 108 2.14 -23.21 19.85
CA LEU A 108 2.65 -23.94 18.69
C LEU A 108 3.23 -25.32 19.02
N LYS A 109 3.18 -25.74 20.30
CA LYS A 109 3.68 -27.04 20.78
C LYS A 109 2.52 -28.00 21.00
N GLU A 110 2.41 -28.56 22.21
CA GLU A 110 1.37 -29.51 22.59
C GLU A 110 -0.07 -29.10 22.21
N PRO A 111 -0.48 -27.81 22.33
CA PRO A 111 -1.82 -27.39 21.90
C PRO A 111 -2.07 -27.57 20.40
N LEU A 112 -1.07 -27.28 19.56
CA LEU A 112 -1.14 -27.49 18.12
C LEU A 112 -1.19 -28.99 17.79
N ASP A 113 -0.34 -29.79 18.43
CA ASP A 113 -0.29 -31.26 18.28
C ASP A 113 -1.64 -31.91 18.60
N ALA A 114 -2.33 -31.41 19.64
CA ALA A 114 -3.66 -31.86 20.00
C ALA A 114 -4.73 -31.38 19.01
N TYR A 115 -4.58 -30.18 18.46
CA TYR A 115 -5.55 -29.62 17.51
C TYR A 115 -5.55 -30.36 16.17
N ILE A 116 -4.38 -30.63 15.60
CA ILE A 116 -4.25 -31.21 14.25
C ILE A 116 -4.80 -32.64 14.15
N LYS A 117 -4.89 -33.37 15.27
CA LYS A 117 -5.45 -34.73 15.34
C LYS A 117 -6.93 -34.81 14.99
N ARG A 118 -7.63 -33.67 14.93
CA ARG A 118 -9.07 -33.58 14.66
C ARG A 118 -9.41 -33.61 13.16
N PHE A 119 -8.42 -33.39 12.29
CA PHE A 119 -8.66 -33.32 10.86
C PHE A 119 -8.84 -34.71 10.22
N PRO A 120 -9.61 -34.81 9.12
CA PRO A 120 -9.97 -36.10 8.51
C PRO A 120 -8.84 -36.75 7.71
N ILE A 121 -7.68 -36.10 7.58
CA ILE A 121 -6.52 -36.62 6.86
C ILE A 121 -5.30 -36.73 7.79
N PRO A 122 -4.32 -37.59 7.45
CA PRO A 122 -3.07 -37.66 8.20
C PRO A 122 -2.35 -36.32 8.24
N MET A 123 -2.19 -35.76 9.44
CA MET A 123 -1.35 -34.59 9.70
C MET A 123 -0.20 -34.97 10.61
N ARG A 124 1.02 -34.55 10.27
CA ARG A 124 2.23 -34.82 11.04
C ARG A 124 2.94 -33.52 11.33
N ILE A 125 3.27 -33.29 12.60
CA ILE A 125 4.07 -32.16 13.03
C ILE A 125 5.44 -32.63 13.50
N VAL A 126 6.47 -31.87 13.14
CA VAL A 126 7.86 -32.14 13.52
C VAL A 126 8.46 -30.88 14.13
N HIS A 127 8.79 -30.95 15.42
CA HIS A 127 9.48 -29.88 16.13
C HIS A 127 10.99 -30.04 16.01
N LEU A 128 11.64 -29.14 15.26
CA LEU A 128 13.09 -29.14 15.12
C LEU A 128 13.76 -28.68 16.41
N LYS A 129 14.82 -29.40 16.82
CA LYS A 129 15.61 -29.08 18.02
C LYS A 129 16.57 -27.89 17.83
N LYS A 130 16.78 -27.46 16.59
CA LYS A 130 17.69 -26.37 16.22
C LYS A 130 17.04 -25.51 15.14
N ARG A 131 17.21 -24.19 15.24
CA ARG A 131 16.81 -23.25 14.20
C ARG A 131 17.62 -23.51 12.94
N SER A 132 16.98 -24.08 11.94
CA SER A 132 17.59 -24.57 10.72
C SER A 132 17.34 -23.63 9.53
N GLY A 133 16.26 -22.86 9.58
CA GLY A 133 15.83 -21.98 8.50
C GLY A 133 14.81 -22.63 7.57
N LEU A 134 14.09 -21.81 6.80
CA LEU A 134 13.04 -22.23 5.86
C LEU A 134 13.53 -23.35 4.94
N ILE A 135 14.72 -23.20 4.38
CA ILE A 135 15.27 -24.09 3.36
C ILE A 135 15.49 -25.50 3.91
N ARG A 136 16.20 -25.62 5.03
CA ARG A 136 16.49 -26.92 5.67
C ARG A 136 15.26 -27.54 6.31
N ALA A 137 14.34 -26.72 6.81
CA ALA A 137 13.05 -27.19 7.29
C ALA A 137 12.21 -27.81 6.15
N ARG A 138 12.19 -27.18 4.96
CA ARG A 138 11.55 -27.75 3.76
C ARG A 138 12.19 -29.07 3.34
N LEU A 139 13.52 -29.17 3.38
CA LEU A 139 14.23 -30.42 3.10
C LEU A 139 13.84 -31.53 4.07
N THR A 140 13.72 -31.21 5.36
CA THR A 140 13.28 -32.17 6.38
C THR A 140 11.87 -32.68 6.09
N GLY A 141 10.93 -31.78 5.79
CA GLY A 141 9.57 -32.17 5.39
C GLY A 141 9.53 -32.99 4.09
N SER A 142 10.35 -32.61 3.10
CA SER A 142 10.46 -33.32 1.81
C SER A 142 11.00 -34.73 1.97
N GLY A 143 11.92 -34.95 2.92
CA GLY A 143 12.48 -36.27 3.22
C GLY A 143 11.46 -37.23 3.82
N MET A 144 10.47 -36.68 4.54
CA MET A 144 9.44 -37.45 5.25
C MET A 144 8.16 -37.67 4.45
N ALA A 145 7.94 -36.86 3.41
CA ALA A 145 6.76 -36.91 2.54
C ALA A 145 6.61 -38.24 1.82
N ARG A 146 5.39 -38.80 1.78
CA ARG A 146 5.05 -40.06 1.12
C ARG A 146 4.41 -39.87 -0.26
N GLY A 147 3.77 -38.73 -0.48
CA GLY A 147 3.12 -38.37 -1.73
C GLY A 147 4.10 -38.30 -2.91
N ARG A 148 3.58 -38.57 -4.10
CA ARG A 148 4.37 -38.47 -5.34
C ARG A 148 4.71 -37.00 -5.65
N ILE A 149 3.81 -36.09 -5.32
CA ILE A 149 3.99 -34.66 -5.53
C ILE A 149 4.27 -34.00 -4.18
N LEU A 150 5.30 -33.17 -4.15
CA LEU A 150 5.57 -32.25 -3.05
C LEU A 150 4.92 -30.92 -3.38
N LEU A 151 4.11 -30.40 -2.46
CA LEU A 151 3.52 -29.08 -2.58
C LEU A 151 3.90 -28.25 -1.36
N PHE A 152 4.63 -27.17 -1.58
CA PHE A 152 5.05 -26.26 -0.52
C PHE A 152 4.04 -25.13 -0.36
N LEU A 153 3.67 -24.84 0.88
CA LEU A 153 2.86 -23.68 1.26
C LEU A 153 3.51 -22.92 2.42
N ASP A 154 3.31 -21.62 2.44
CA ASP A 154 3.61 -20.81 3.63
C ASP A 154 2.50 -20.98 4.68
N ALA A 155 2.80 -20.64 5.93
CA ALA A 155 1.91 -20.86 7.08
C ALA A 155 0.80 -19.80 7.26
N HIS A 156 0.71 -18.84 6.34
CA HIS A 156 -0.22 -17.70 6.38
C HIS A 156 -0.82 -17.46 4.99
N VAL A 157 -1.49 -18.51 4.49
CA VAL A 157 -2.11 -18.52 3.16
C VAL A 157 -3.56 -18.97 3.24
N GLU A 158 -4.35 -18.60 2.25
CA GLU A 158 -5.70 -19.13 2.07
C GLU A 158 -5.90 -19.57 0.62
N VAL A 159 -6.09 -20.87 0.43
CA VAL A 159 -6.30 -21.45 -0.90
C VAL A 159 -7.74 -21.22 -1.37
N THR A 160 -7.97 -21.04 -2.67
CA THR A 160 -9.32 -20.91 -3.23
C THR A 160 -9.90 -22.26 -3.62
N HIS A 161 -11.18 -22.29 -4.04
CA HIS A 161 -11.76 -23.48 -4.64
C HIS A 161 -11.04 -23.85 -5.95
N GLY A 162 -10.86 -25.14 -6.20
CA GLY A 162 -10.23 -25.67 -7.43
C GLY A 162 -8.74 -25.33 -7.60
N TRP A 163 -8.03 -25.06 -6.49
CA TRP A 163 -6.63 -24.63 -6.53
C TRP A 163 -5.64 -25.78 -6.76
N LEU A 164 -5.95 -27.01 -6.31
CA LEU A 164 -4.96 -28.09 -6.23
C LEU A 164 -4.86 -28.87 -7.54
N GLU A 165 -6.01 -29.17 -8.14
CA GLU A 165 -6.17 -29.99 -9.33
C GLU A 165 -5.35 -29.48 -10.52
N PRO A 166 -5.36 -28.16 -10.84
CA PRO A 166 -4.57 -27.63 -11.95
C PRO A 166 -3.05 -27.77 -11.73
N LEU A 167 -2.59 -27.68 -10.48
CA LEU A 167 -1.17 -27.82 -10.14
C LEU A 167 -0.73 -29.27 -10.31
N VAL A 168 -1.51 -30.19 -9.74
CA VAL A 168 -1.22 -31.63 -9.76
C VAL A 168 -1.28 -32.18 -11.18
N ASP A 169 -2.35 -31.89 -11.93
CA ASP A 169 -2.51 -32.32 -13.32
C ASP A 169 -1.33 -31.89 -14.19
N ARG A 170 -0.88 -30.63 -14.00
CA ARG A 170 0.20 -30.09 -14.80
C ARG A 170 1.55 -30.76 -14.54
N VAL A 171 1.85 -31.07 -13.27
CA VAL A 171 3.06 -31.83 -12.86
C VAL A 171 2.99 -33.27 -13.35
N VAL A 172 1.81 -33.91 -13.33
CA VAL A 172 1.64 -35.28 -13.83
C VAL A 172 1.90 -35.37 -15.34
N GLY A 173 1.44 -34.37 -16.10
CA GLY A 173 1.65 -34.33 -17.54
C GLY A 173 3.12 -34.23 -17.97
N ASP A 174 4.03 -33.82 -17.08
CA ASP A 174 5.48 -33.89 -17.26
C ASP A 174 6.18 -33.69 -15.92
N ARG A 175 6.86 -34.74 -15.45
CA ARG A 175 7.52 -34.77 -14.14
C ARG A 175 8.55 -33.65 -13.94
N LYS A 176 9.07 -33.06 -15.02
CA LYS A 176 10.09 -32.00 -14.96
C LYS A 176 9.50 -30.59 -14.86
N ARG A 177 8.18 -30.48 -14.68
CA ARG A 177 7.49 -29.20 -14.44
C ARG A 177 7.44 -28.87 -12.96
N VAL A 178 7.71 -27.60 -12.68
CA VAL A 178 7.48 -26.98 -11.38
C VAL A 178 6.41 -25.93 -11.56
N VAL A 179 5.30 -26.07 -10.84
CA VAL A 179 4.08 -25.31 -11.10
C VAL A 179 3.66 -24.53 -9.86
N ALA A 180 3.54 -23.22 -9.99
CA ALA A 180 3.11 -22.31 -8.94
C ALA A 180 1.68 -21.82 -9.19
N PRO A 181 0.90 -21.51 -8.14
CA PRO A 181 -0.36 -20.81 -8.28
C PRO A 181 -0.15 -19.32 -8.59
N ILE A 182 -1.20 -18.62 -9.01
CA ILE A 182 -1.27 -17.17 -8.82
C ILE A 182 -1.33 -16.89 -7.32
N ILE A 183 -0.46 -15.99 -6.87
CA ILE A 183 -0.39 -15.57 -5.48
C ILE A 183 -1.17 -14.26 -5.34
N ASP A 184 -2.33 -14.34 -4.70
CA ASP A 184 -3.18 -13.21 -4.37
C ASP A 184 -2.75 -12.55 -3.06
N VAL A 185 -3.15 -11.31 -2.85
CA VAL A 185 -2.75 -10.53 -1.68
C VAL A 185 -3.84 -10.62 -0.62
N ILE A 186 -3.50 -11.10 0.58
CA ILE A 186 -4.31 -10.90 1.77
C ILE A 186 -3.72 -9.70 2.51
N SER A 187 -4.53 -8.66 2.71
CA SER A 187 -4.12 -7.43 3.40
C SER A 187 -3.57 -7.75 4.79
N ASP A 188 -2.38 -7.25 5.11
CA ASP A 188 -1.74 -7.42 6.41
C ASP A 188 -2.45 -6.64 7.53
N ASP A 189 -3.40 -5.77 7.19
CA ASP A 189 -4.13 -4.94 8.14
C ASP A 189 -5.60 -5.38 8.28
N THR A 190 -6.32 -5.43 7.15
CA THR A 190 -7.76 -5.72 7.13
C THR A 190 -8.10 -7.18 6.86
N PHE A 191 -7.10 -8.00 6.46
CA PHE A 191 -7.31 -9.36 5.97
C PHE A 191 -8.23 -9.48 4.74
N GLU A 192 -8.50 -8.38 4.04
CA GLU A 192 -9.18 -8.37 2.75
C GLU A 192 -8.41 -9.21 1.71
N TYR A 193 -9.13 -9.99 0.91
CA TYR A 193 -8.57 -10.81 -0.17
C TYR A 193 -8.60 -10.02 -1.49
N VAL A 194 -7.42 -9.66 -2.00
CA VAL A 194 -7.23 -8.85 -3.20
C VAL A 194 -6.56 -9.69 -4.29
N THR A 195 -7.25 -9.84 -5.42
CA THR A 195 -6.78 -10.66 -6.54
C THR A 195 -5.62 -10.01 -7.30
N ALA A 196 -4.55 -10.77 -7.54
CA ALA A 196 -3.46 -10.41 -8.42
C ALA A 196 -3.82 -10.57 -9.91
N SER A 197 -3.11 -9.85 -10.78
CA SER A 197 -3.33 -9.91 -12.23
C SER A 197 -2.78 -11.21 -12.83
N GLU A 198 -3.61 -11.88 -13.66
CA GLU A 198 -3.25 -13.05 -14.48
C GLU A 198 -2.22 -12.74 -15.58
N THR A 199 -1.86 -11.47 -15.77
CA THR A 199 -0.86 -11.02 -16.74
C THR A 199 0.46 -10.65 -16.08
N THR A 200 0.77 -11.24 -14.93
CA THR A 200 2.04 -11.06 -14.22
C THR A 200 2.82 -12.37 -14.12
N TRP A 201 4.15 -12.28 -14.20
CA TRP A 201 5.07 -13.40 -14.03
C TRP A 201 6.25 -12.98 -13.13
N GLY A 202 7.04 -13.95 -12.69
CA GLY A 202 8.19 -13.71 -11.83
C GLY A 202 9.47 -13.47 -12.63
N GLY A 203 10.15 -12.37 -12.33
CA GLY A 203 11.52 -12.09 -12.78
C GLY A 203 12.42 -11.70 -11.61
N PHE A 204 13.62 -11.23 -11.93
CA PHE A 204 14.57 -10.74 -10.94
C PHE A 204 15.30 -9.50 -11.46
N ASN A 205 15.77 -8.66 -10.54
CA ASN A 205 16.69 -7.58 -10.86
C ASN A 205 18.14 -8.00 -10.58
N TRP A 206 19.12 -7.22 -11.06
CA TRP A 206 20.54 -7.52 -10.86
C TRP A 206 21.07 -7.31 -9.43
N HIS A 207 20.18 -7.03 -8.46
CA HIS A 207 20.48 -7.15 -7.03
C HIS A 207 20.13 -8.54 -6.50
N LEU A 208 19.71 -9.47 -7.38
CA LEU A 208 19.17 -10.80 -7.04
C LEU A 208 17.94 -10.75 -6.13
N ASN A 209 17.09 -9.74 -6.34
CA ASN A 209 15.78 -9.68 -5.71
C ASN A 209 14.71 -10.09 -6.72
N PHE A 210 13.79 -10.92 -6.27
CA PHE A 210 12.57 -11.28 -7.01
C PHE A 210 11.69 -10.05 -7.26
N ARG A 211 11.07 -9.98 -8.45
CA ARG A 211 10.16 -8.91 -8.86
C ARG A 211 9.05 -9.47 -9.75
N TRP A 212 7.84 -8.97 -9.56
CA TRP A 212 6.74 -9.20 -10.50
C TRP A 212 6.88 -8.28 -11.70
N TYR A 213 6.73 -8.85 -12.90
CA TYR A 213 6.71 -8.10 -14.16
C TYR A 213 5.44 -8.43 -14.95
N PRO A 214 5.00 -7.54 -15.85
CA PRO A 214 4.02 -7.91 -16.86
C PRO A 214 4.54 -9.06 -17.74
N VAL A 215 3.65 -9.99 -18.09
CA VAL A 215 3.98 -11.11 -19.00
C VAL A 215 4.42 -10.56 -20.36
N ALA A 216 5.53 -11.10 -20.89
CA ALA A 216 6.06 -10.67 -22.17
C ALA A 216 5.13 -11.03 -23.35
N LYS A 217 5.16 -10.21 -24.41
CA LYS A 217 4.36 -10.44 -25.63
C LYS A 217 4.58 -11.82 -26.24
N ARG A 218 5.80 -12.37 -26.18
CA ARG A 218 6.09 -13.72 -26.70
C ARG A 218 5.28 -14.79 -25.97
N GLU A 219 5.12 -14.63 -24.66
CA GLU A 219 4.44 -15.62 -23.82
C GLU A 219 2.93 -15.52 -23.96
N ILE A 220 2.40 -14.30 -24.12
CA ILE A 220 1.00 -14.08 -24.52
C ILE A 220 0.71 -14.75 -25.88
N SER A 221 1.63 -14.60 -26.84
CA SER A 221 1.50 -15.19 -28.18
C SER A 221 1.57 -16.72 -28.13
N ARG A 222 2.48 -17.29 -27.33
CA ARG A 222 2.60 -18.75 -27.11
C ARG A 222 1.30 -19.35 -26.59
N ARG A 223 0.64 -18.65 -25.67
CA ARG A 223 -0.65 -19.05 -25.08
C ARG A 223 -1.85 -18.83 -26.01
N ARG A 224 -1.65 -18.19 -27.18
CA ARG A 224 -2.71 -17.85 -28.16
C ARG A 224 -3.87 -17.05 -27.54
N GLY A 225 -3.57 -16.24 -26.52
CA GLY A 225 -4.58 -15.45 -25.80
C GLY A 225 -5.44 -16.22 -24.79
N LEU A 226 -5.26 -17.54 -24.63
CA LEU A 226 -6.02 -18.34 -23.65
C LEU A 226 -5.62 -17.99 -22.21
N ARG A 227 -6.58 -17.51 -21.41
CA ARG A 227 -6.33 -17.02 -20.05
C ARG A 227 -6.14 -18.17 -19.06
N ALA A 228 -6.77 -19.31 -19.29
CA ALA A 228 -6.60 -20.50 -18.46
C ALA A 228 -5.27 -21.26 -18.70
N SER A 229 -4.57 -21.00 -19.82
CA SER A 229 -3.31 -21.70 -20.14
C SER A 229 -2.19 -21.31 -19.16
N PRO A 230 -1.36 -22.27 -18.67
CA PRO A 230 -0.19 -21.99 -17.85
C PRO A 230 0.78 -20.99 -18.48
N ILE A 231 1.42 -20.17 -17.64
CA ILE A 231 2.40 -19.13 -18.01
C ILE A 231 3.80 -19.65 -17.71
N GLN A 232 4.68 -19.74 -18.70
CA GLN A 232 6.09 -20.02 -18.45
C GLN A 232 6.76 -18.81 -17.82
N THR A 233 7.28 -18.97 -16.61
CA THR A 233 7.82 -17.87 -15.80
C THR A 233 9.34 -18.01 -15.66
N PRO A 234 10.13 -16.92 -15.83
CA PRO A 234 11.57 -16.97 -15.59
C PRO A 234 11.92 -17.46 -14.18
N THR A 235 11.17 -16.96 -13.20
CA THR A 235 11.37 -17.29 -11.79
C THR A 235 10.05 -17.42 -11.07
N ILE A 236 10.06 -18.11 -9.93
CA ILE A 236 8.91 -18.18 -9.00
C ILE A 236 9.20 -17.40 -7.72
N ALA A 237 8.14 -16.96 -7.03
CA ALA A 237 8.27 -16.34 -5.72
C ALA A 237 8.90 -17.32 -4.70
N GLY A 238 8.68 -18.62 -4.88
CA GLY A 238 9.34 -19.70 -4.13
C GLY A 238 8.61 -20.12 -2.86
N GLY A 239 7.65 -19.33 -2.35
CA GLY A 239 6.81 -19.70 -1.21
C GLY A 239 5.88 -20.88 -1.51
N LEU A 240 5.25 -20.85 -2.70
CA LEU A 240 4.16 -21.75 -3.07
C LEU A 240 4.43 -22.40 -4.43
N PHE A 241 4.58 -23.72 -4.48
CA PHE A 241 4.70 -24.48 -5.74
C PHE A 241 4.54 -25.98 -5.53
N ALA A 242 4.14 -26.68 -6.58
CA ALA A 242 4.09 -28.13 -6.69
C ALA A 242 5.23 -28.65 -7.59
N ILE A 243 5.82 -29.77 -7.21
CA ILE A 243 6.90 -30.45 -7.95
C ILE A 243 6.81 -31.97 -7.74
N ASP A 244 7.17 -32.76 -8.75
CA ASP A 244 7.33 -34.21 -8.59
C ASP A 244 8.48 -34.50 -7.60
N LYS A 245 8.21 -35.35 -6.60
CA LYS A 245 9.16 -35.65 -5.52
C LYS A 245 10.47 -36.20 -6.07
N GLN A 246 10.41 -37.13 -7.02
CA GLN A 246 11.62 -37.72 -7.58
C GLN A 246 12.39 -36.68 -8.38
N PHE A 247 11.71 -35.88 -9.19
CA PHE A 247 12.37 -34.78 -9.91
C PHE A 247 13.05 -33.79 -8.96
N PHE A 248 12.41 -33.40 -7.83
CA PHE A 248 13.01 -32.54 -6.82
C PHE A 248 14.37 -33.06 -6.33
N TYR A 249 14.49 -34.36 -6.08
CA TYR A 249 15.76 -34.98 -5.68
C TYR A 249 16.73 -35.20 -6.84
N ASP A 250 16.24 -35.56 -8.03
CA ASP A 250 17.06 -35.74 -9.24
C ASP A 250 17.85 -34.45 -9.57
N ILE A 251 17.22 -33.29 -9.38
CA ILE A 251 17.89 -32.00 -9.59
C ILE A 251 18.66 -31.54 -8.35
N GLY A 252 18.79 -32.34 -7.31
CA GLY A 252 19.60 -32.02 -6.12
C GLY A 252 18.89 -31.17 -5.05
N SER A 253 17.56 -31.24 -4.95
CA SER A 253 16.73 -30.63 -3.89
C SER A 253 17.04 -29.14 -3.64
N TYR A 254 17.05 -28.62 -2.41
CA TYR A 254 17.58 -27.27 -2.13
C TYR A 254 19.09 -27.28 -1.83
N ASP A 255 19.73 -26.12 -1.97
CA ASP A 255 21.12 -25.95 -1.52
C ASP A 255 21.19 -25.90 0.00
N GLU A 256 21.64 -26.99 0.62
CA GLU A 256 21.79 -27.11 2.08
C GLU A 256 22.75 -26.09 2.70
N GLY A 257 23.64 -25.50 1.88
CA GLY A 257 24.53 -24.45 2.34
C GLY A 257 23.84 -23.11 2.55
N MET A 258 22.64 -22.89 1.97
CA MET A 258 21.88 -21.68 2.20
C MET A 258 21.35 -21.59 3.64
N GLN A 259 21.25 -20.36 4.13
CA GLN A 259 20.96 -20.06 5.53
C GLN A 259 19.63 -19.31 5.66
N VAL A 260 18.80 -19.71 6.62
CA VAL A 260 17.57 -19.04 7.06
C VAL A 260 16.54 -18.80 5.95
N TRP A 261 16.72 -17.76 5.14
CA TRP A 261 15.76 -17.30 4.13
C TRP A 261 16.45 -16.43 3.07
N GLY A 262 15.96 -16.49 1.83
CA GLY A 262 16.29 -15.57 0.75
C GLY A 262 17.24 -16.18 -0.29
N GLY A 263 16.91 -15.99 -1.57
CA GLY A 263 17.72 -16.40 -2.72
C GLY A 263 17.47 -17.83 -3.19
N GLU A 264 16.84 -18.69 -2.39
CA GLU A 264 16.54 -20.08 -2.73
C GLU A 264 15.53 -20.20 -3.88
N ASN A 265 14.61 -19.24 -3.97
CA ASN A 265 13.61 -19.17 -5.02
C ASN A 265 14.25 -18.87 -6.39
N LEU A 266 15.27 -18.01 -6.43
CA LEU A 266 16.04 -17.74 -7.66
C LEU A 266 16.95 -18.91 -8.01
N GLU A 267 17.59 -19.53 -7.02
CA GLU A 267 18.47 -20.68 -7.21
C GLU A 267 17.74 -21.87 -7.84
N ILE A 268 16.60 -22.27 -7.27
CA ILE A 268 15.81 -23.37 -7.83
C ILE A 268 15.26 -22.97 -9.20
N SER A 269 14.93 -21.70 -9.42
CA SER A 269 14.42 -21.23 -10.71
C SER A 269 15.47 -21.38 -11.83
N PHE A 270 16.70 -20.91 -11.58
CA PHE A 270 17.80 -21.04 -12.54
C PHE A 270 18.12 -22.50 -12.80
N ARG A 271 18.23 -23.30 -11.74
CA ARG A 271 18.54 -24.72 -11.84
C ARG A 271 17.49 -25.50 -12.62
N VAL A 272 16.20 -25.32 -12.33
CA VAL A 272 15.13 -26.03 -13.06
C VAL A 272 15.20 -25.74 -14.55
N TRP A 273 15.30 -24.47 -14.95
CA TRP A 273 15.39 -24.10 -16.36
C TRP A 273 16.68 -24.58 -17.03
N MET A 274 17.83 -24.35 -16.40
CA MET A 274 19.13 -24.66 -16.98
C MET A 274 19.38 -26.16 -17.05
N CYS A 275 18.77 -26.96 -16.17
CA CYS A 275 18.93 -28.41 -16.13
C CYS A 275 17.76 -29.18 -16.81
N GLY A 276 16.99 -28.51 -17.67
CA GLY A 276 16.05 -29.17 -18.60
C GLY A 276 14.64 -29.43 -18.05
N GLY A 277 14.24 -28.75 -16.98
CA GLY A 277 12.84 -28.64 -16.55
C GLY A 277 12.20 -27.32 -16.98
N SER A 278 11.02 -27.03 -16.45
CA SER A 278 10.31 -25.77 -16.72
C SER A 278 9.55 -25.25 -15.50
N LEU A 279 9.50 -23.93 -15.35
CA LEU A 279 8.72 -23.24 -14.33
C LEU A 279 7.47 -22.62 -14.93
N GLU A 280 6.33 -22.84 -14.29
CA GLU A 280 5.05 -22.35 -14.75
C GLU A 280 4.21 -21.75 -13.63
N ILE A 281 3.41 -20.72 -13.94
CA ILE A 281 2.34 -20.21 -13.09
C ILE A 281 1.02 -20.67 -13.71
N HIS A 282 0.18 -21.37 -12.95
CA HIS A 282 -1.12 -21.86 -13.43
C HIS A 282 -2.25 -20.88 -13.07
N PRO A 283 -2.88 -20.17 -14.02
CA PRO A 283 -3.86 -19.12 -13.72
C PRO A 283 -5.13 -19.61 -13.01
N CYS A 284 -5.53 -20.86 -13.25
CA CYS A 284 -6.67 -21.48 -12.59
C CYS A 284 -6.43 -21.89 -11.13
N SER A 285 -5.19 -21.87 -10.67
CA SER A 285 -4.85 -22.13 -9.27
C SER A 285 -4.53 -20.80 -8.59
N ARG A 286 -5.29 -20.45 -7.55
CA ARG A 286 -5.13 -19.18 -6.82
C ARG A 286 -4.98 -19.44 -5.33
N VAL A 287 -4.02 -18.76 -4.72
CA VAL A 287 -3.75 -18.84 -3.29
C VAL A 287 -3.46 -17.45 -2.76
N GLY A 288 -4.23 -16.99 -1.77
CA GLY A 288 -3.98 -15.73 -1.10
C GLY A 288 -2.83 -15.87 -0.11
N HIS A 289 -1.98 -14.86 -0.01
CA HIS A 289 -0.82 -14.81 0.88
C HIS A 289 -0.83 -13.50 1.68
N VAL A 290 -0.58 -13.58 2.99
CA VAL A 290 -0.45 -12.38 3.84
C VAL A 290 0.92 -11.73 3.62
N PHE A 291 0.97 -10.66 2.82
CA PHE A 291 2.21 -9.94 2.52
C PHE A 291 2.60 -8.98 3.63
N ARG A 292 3.64 -9.32 4.38
CA ARG A 292 4.14 -8.51 5.50
C ARG A 292 4.99 -7.33 5.00
N LYS A 293 4.87 -6.16 5.65
CA LYS A 293 5.71 -4.98 5.35
C LYS A 293 7.18 -5.17 5.71
N GLN A 294 7.48 -6.01 6.70
CA GLN A 294 8.83 -6.33 7.18
C GLN A 294 8.91 -7.78 7.62
N THR A 295 10.09 -8.40 7.53
CA THR A 295 10.32 -9.76 8.01
C THR A 295 10.27 -9.79 9.55
N PRO A 296 9.43 -10.64 10.19
CA PRO A 296 9.30 -10.68 11.65
C PRO A 296 10.47 -11.36 12.38
N TYR A 297 11.37 -12.02 11.66
CA TYR A 297 12.37 -12.91 12.25
C TYR A 297 13.75 -12.26 12.43
N THR A 298 14.48 -12.74 13.43
CA THR A 298 15.87 -12.38 13.67
C THR A 298 16.80 -13.20 12.77
N PHE A 299 17.77 -12.53 12.15
CA PHE A 299 18.78 -13.17 11.31
C PHE A 299 20.10 -13.24 12.08
N PRO A 300 20.64 -14.44 12.37
CA PRO A 300 21.94 -14.59 13.01
C PRO A 300 23.03 -13.85 12.21
N GLY A 301 23.66 -12.83 12.79
CA GLY A 301 24.68 -12.02 12.11
C GLY A 301 24.13 -10.95 11.15
N GLY A 302 22.82 -10.68 11.16
CA GLY A 302 22.16 -9.61 10.41
C GLY A 302 21.61 -10.04 9.05
N THR A 303 20.47 -9.44 8.67
CA THR A 303 19.70 -9.77 7.45
C THR A 303 20.54 -9.66 6.17
N ALA A 304 21.34 -8.59 6.05
CA ALA A 304 22.17 -8.37 4.87
C ALA A 304 23.23 -9.46 4.69
N LYS A 305 23.85 -9.95 5.76
CA LYS A 305 24.88 -10.99 5.69
C LYS A 305 24.30 -12.30 5.16
N VAL A 306 23.17 -12.73 5.70
CA VAL A 306 22.49 -13.97 5.30
C VAL A 306 22.00 -13.90 3.85
N ILE A 307 21.31 -12.80 3.48
CA ILE A 307 20.81 -12.63 2.11
C ILE A 307 21.95 -12.56 1.12
N HIS A 308 23.02 -11.80 1.41
CA HIS A 308 24.17 -11.72 0.50
C HIS A 308 24.94 -13.04 0.41
N HIS A 309 25.05 -13.80 1.50
CA HIS A 309 25.64 -15.13 1.49
C HIS A 309 24.88 -16.05 0.52
N ASN A 310 23.56 -16.17 0.67
CA ASN A 310 22.75 -17.04 -0.20
C ASN A 310 22.75 -16.54 -1.66
N ALA A 311 22.63 -15.23 -1.88
CA ALA A 311 22.71 -14.65 -3.21
C ALA A 311 24.08 -14.88 -3.87
N ALA A 312 25.18 -14.79 -3.11
CA ALA A 312 26.52 -15.12 -3.59
C ALA A 312 26.65 -16.60 -3.97
N ARG A 313 26.08 -17.53 -3.18
CA ARG A 313 26.03 -18.96 -3.54
C ARG A 313 25.30 -19.16 -4.87
N THR A 314 24.13 -18.56 -5.05
CA THR A 314 23.38 -18.61 -6.32
C THR A 314 24.20 -18.04 -7.48
N ALA A 315 24.82 -16.87 -7.29
CA ALA A 315 25.59 -16.20 -8.33
C ALA A 315 26.84 -17.00 -8.74
N GLU A 316 27.57 -17.55 -7.78
CA GLU A 316 28.80 -18.30 -7.99
C GLU A 316 28.58 -19.65 -8.67
N VAL A 317 27.41 -20.27 -8.49
CA VAL A 317 27.09 -21.58 -9.10
C VAL A 317 26.39 -21.41 -10.43
N TRP A 318 25.46 -20.46 -10.57
CA TRP A 318 24.50 -20.44 -11.69
C TRP A 318 24.68 -19.28 -12.68
N MET A 319 25.35 -18.18 -12.32
CA MET A 319 25.35 -16.97 -13.16
C MET A 319 26.58 -16.78 -14.05
N ASP A 320 27.55 -17.70 -14.04
CA ASP A 320 28.73 -17.66 -14.91
C ASP A 320 29.45 -16.29 -14.89
N LYS A 321 29.74 -15.71 -16.06
CA LYS A 321 30.33 -14.37 -16.20
C LYS A 321 29.39 -13.25 -15.71
N TYR A 322 28.08 -13.49 -15.63
CA TYR A 322 27.07 -12.50 -15.27
C TYR A 322 27.00 -12.22 -13.77
N LYS A 323 27.62 -13.05 -12.91
CA LYS A 323 27.77 -12.75 -11.48
C LYS A 323 28.48 -11.40 -11.23
N GLN A 324 29.29 -10.95 -12.18
CA GLN A 324 29.95 -9.64 -12.11
C GLN A 324 28.95 -8.47 -12.05
N PHE A 325 27.76 -8.60 -12.65
CA PHE A 325 26.71 -7.59 -12.52
C PHE A 325 26.20 -7.50 -11.09
N PHE A 326 25.91 -8.65 -10.49
CA PHE A 326 25.48 -8.72 -9.09
C PHE A 326 26.50 -8.08 -8.15
N TYR A 327 27.77 -8.47 -8.24
CA TYR A 327 28.81 -7.93 -7.36
C TYR A 327 29.13 -6.45 -7.57
N LYS A 328 28.81 -5.87 -8.73
CA LYS A 328 28.96 -4.42 -8.97
C LYS A 328 27.73 -3.64 -8.49
N MET A 329 26.54 -4.21 -8.59
CA MET A 329 25.30 -3.61 -8.07
C MET A 329 25.22 -3.71 -6.55
N VAL A 330 25.77 -4.79 -5.98
CA VAL A 330 25.81 -5.05 -4.54
C VAL A 330 27.27 -5.25 -4.09
N PRO A 331 28.08 -4.17 -4.01
CA PRO A 331 29.50 -4.28 -3.62
C PRO A 331 29.72 -4.94 -2.26
N SER A 332 28.76 -4.79 -1.34
CA SER A 332 28.77 -5.42 -0.02
C SER A 332 28.72 -6.95 -0.07
N ALA A 333 28.19 -7.55 -1.13
CA ALA A 333 28.16 -9.00 -1.30
C ALA A 333 29.53 -9.57 -1.78
N ARG A 334 30.42 -8.75 -2.33
CA ARG A 334 31.70 -9.21 -2.90
C ARG A 334 32.66 -9.81 -1.87
N HIS A 335 32.57 -9.34 -0.63
CA HIS A 335 33.44 -9.78 0.47
C HIS A 335 32.77 -10.82 1.37
N VAL A 336 31.56 -11.26 1.02
CA VAL A 336 30.85 -12.30 1.75
C VAL A 336 31.31 -13.66 1.24
N ASP A 337 31.87 -14.47 2.13
CA ASP A 337 32.25 -15.85 1.82
C ASP A 337 30.99 -16.68 1.55
N PRO A 338 30.82 -17.27 0.35
CA PRO A 338 29.67 -18.12 0.03
C PRO A 338 29.76 -19.52 0.68
N GLY A 339 30.87 -19.88 1.33
CA GLY A 339 31.12 -21.22 1.86
C GLY A 339 31.42 -22.25 0.75
N ASP A 340 31.38 -23.54 1.07
CA ASP A 340 31.67 -24.60 0.09
C ASP A 340 30.55 -24.72 -0.96
N LEU A 341 30.97 -24.71 -2.23
CA LEU A 341 30.12 -24.80 -3.42
C LEU A 341 30.41 -26.04 -4.26
N THR A 342 31.32 -26.91 -3.81
CA THR A 342 31.83 -28.04 -4.60
C THR A 342 30.70 -28.96 -5.04
N SER A 343 29.81 -29.36 -4.12
CA SER A 343 28.67 -30.24 -4.41
C SER A 343 27.69 -29.62 -5.41
N ARG A 344 27.40 -28.32 -5.32
CA ARG A 344 26.48 -27.63 -6.23
C ARG A 344 27.07 -27.45 -7.63
N ARG A 345 28.38 -27.20 -7.72
CA ARG A 345 29.10 -27.15 -9.01
C ARG A 345 29.18 -28.52 -9.67
N GLN A 346 29.45 -29.57 -8.90
CA GLN A 346 29.48 -30.95 -9.39
C GLN A 346 28.09 -31.36 -9.92
N LEU A 347 27.03 -31.09 -9.15
CA LEU A 347 25.65 -31.33 -9.57
C LEU A 347 25.32 -30.65 -10.91
N ARG A 348 25.71 -29.37 -11.08
CA ARG A 348 25.50 -28.64 -12.32
C ARG A 348 26.22 -29.29 -13.51
N ALA A 349 27.43 -29.80 -13.28
CA ALA A 349 28.22 -30.51 -14.30
C ALA A 349 27.61 -31.88 -14.65
N ASP A 350 27.24 -32.67 -13.64
CA ASP A 350 26.67 -34.02 -13.81
C ASP A 350 25.35 -34.00 -14.57
N LEU A 351 24.49 -33.02 -14.28
CA LEU A 351 23.22 -32.81 -14.98
C LEU A 351 23.37 -32.15 -16.36
N GLN A 352 24.60 -31.80 -16.76
CA GLN A 352 24.90 -31.14 -18.04
C GLN A 352 24.05 -29.88 -18.28
N CYS A 353 23.87 -29.08 -17.22
CA CYS A 353 23.00 -27.91 -17.29
C CYS A 353 23.56 -26.86 -18.25
N LYS A 354 22.66 -26.13 -18.91
CA LYS A 354 22.98 -25.01 -19.79
C LYS A 354 23.66 -23.87 -19.02
N ASP A 355 24.28 -22.95 -19.75
CA ASP A 355 24.88 -21.75 -19.19
C ASP A 355 23.83 -20.65 -18.94
N PHE A 356 24.23 -19.65 -18.15
CA PHE A 356 23.35 -18.54 -17.81
C PHE A 356 23.05 -17.64 -19.01
N GLU A 357 23.95 -17.61 -20.00
CA GLU A 357 23.73 -16.91 -21.27
C GLU A 357 22.55 -17.52 -22.03
N TRP A 358 22.51 -18.86 -22.12
CA TRP A 358 21.37 -19.59 -22.67
C TRP A 358 20.08 -19.27 -21.90
N TYR A 359 20.12 -19.23 -20.57
CA TYR A 359 18.96 -18.87 -19.75
C TYR A 359 18.44 -17.46 -20.09
N LEU A 360 19.31 -16.45 -20.12
CA LEU A 360 18.93 -15.08 -20.48
C LEU A 360 18.41 -15.00 -21.92
N ARG A 361 19.01 -15.72 -22.87
CA ARG A 361 18.61 -15.66 -24.28
C ARG A 361 17.28 -16.37 -24.57
N ASN A 362 17.01 -17.49 -23.91
CA ASN A 362 15.88 -18.36 -24.25
C ASN A 362 14.71 -18.24 -23.26
N ILE A 363 15.02 -18.04 -21.98
CA ILE A 363 14.03 -18.05 -20.90
C ILE A 363 13.67 -16.64 -20.44
N TYR A 364 14.64 -15.73 -20.35
CA TYR A 364 14.39 -14.35 -19.90
C TYR A 364 15.06 -13.27 -20.76
N PRO A 365 14.76 -13.19 -22.08
CA PRO A 365 15.33 -12.19 -22.97
C PRO A 365 14.85 -10.77 -22.65
N GLU A 366 13.76 -10.64 -21.90
CA GLU A 366 13.22 -9.37 -21.41
C GLU A 366 13.90 -8.85 -20.14
N ALA A 367 14.99 -9.48 -19.70
CA ALA A 367 15.74 -9.05 -18.53
C ALA A 367 16.21 -7.57 -18.67
N PRO A 368 16.22 -6.79 -17.56
CA PRO A 368 16.61 -5.38 -17.55
C PRO A 368 17.97 -5.00 -18.17
N LEU A 369 18.91 -5.94 -18.25
CA LEU A 369 20.23 -5.71 -18.85
C LEU A 369 20.44 -6.69 -20.00
N PRO A 370 21.10 -6.24 -21.09
CA PRO A 370 21.40 -7.09 -22.22
C PRO A 370 22.33 -8.24 -21.82
N TYR A 371 22.11 -9.41 -22.43
CA TYR A 371 22.98 -10.57 -22.25
C TYR A 371 24.31 -10.41 -23.02
N ASP A 372 24.32 -9.57 -24.06
CA ASP A 372 25.48 -9.19 -24.87
C ASP A 372 26.05 -7.84 -24.42
N PHE A 373 27.11 -7.86 -23.61
CA PHE A 373 27.77 -6.65 -23.12
C PHE A 373 29.28 -6.69 -23.38
N ILE A 374 29.87 -5.54 -23.74
CA ILE A 374 31.32 -5.41 -24.00
C ILE A 374 32.07 -5.13 -22.69
N SER A 375 31.60 -4.15 -21.91
CA SER A 375 32.24 -3.74 -20.67
C SER A 375 31.21 -3.20 -19.68
N LEU A 376 31.55 -3.27 -18.40
CA LEU A 376 30.66 -2.86 -17.31
C LEU A 376 31.51 -2.11 -16.27
N GLY A 377 31.13 -0.89 -15.90
CA GLY A 377 31.86 -0.12 -14.89
C GLY A 377 31.56 1.37 -14.94
N ALA A 378 32.21 2.10 -14.03
CA ALA A 378 32.18 3.55 -14.05
C ALA A 378 32.94 4.09 -15.27
N ILE A 379 32.38 5.14 -15.88
CA ILE A 379 33.05 5.87 -16.96
C ILE A 379 33.81 7.05 -16.34
N SER A 380 35.11 6.86 -16.10
CA SER A 380 36.00 7.92 -15.57
C SER A 380 36.71 8.68 -16.69
N ASN A 381 36.87 9.99 -16.50
CA ASN A 381 37.78 10.83 -17.29
C ASN A 381 39.18 10.84 -16.63
N PRO A 382 40.24 10.35 -17.32
CA PRO A 382 41.59 10.31 -16.76
C PRO A 382 42.16 11.68 -16.39
N ALA A 383 41.81 12.73 -17.14
CA ALA A 383 42.35 14.08 -16.94
C ALA A 383 41.72 14.79 -15.73
N SER A 384 40.40 14.66 -15.54
CA SER A 384 39.69 15.31 -14.42
C SER A 384 39.51 14.42 -13.20
N ARG A 385 39.84 13.13 -13.28
CA ARG A 385 39.54 12.08 -12.28
C ARG A 385 38.06 12.02 -11.88
N GLY A 386 37.18 12.59 -12.70
CA GLY A 386 35.73 12.59 -12.50
C GLY A 386 35.07 11.44 -13.24
N CYS A 387 34.03 10.87 -12.66
CA CYS A 387 33.15 9.86 -13.25
C CYS A 387 31.84 10.50 -13.70
N ILE A 388 31.31 10.00 -14.81
CA ILE A 388 29.96 10.32 -15.29
C ILE A 388 28.94 9.91 -14.21
N ASP A 389 27.93 10.74 -13.93
CA ASP A 389 26.79 10.40 -13.05
C ASP A 389 25.46 10.92 -13.63
N THR A 390 24.38 10.16 -13.43
CA THR A 390 23.02 10.50 -13.90
C THR A 390 22.22 11.30 -12.88
N MET A 391 22.73 11.50 -11.67
CA MET A 391 22.08 12.18 -10.54
C MET A 391 20.67 11.65 -10.27
N ALA A 392 20.44 10.36 -10.53
CA ALA A 392 19.15 9.67 -10.43
C ALA A 392 18.00 10.27 -11.28
N LYS A 393 18.33 11.08 -12.30
CA LYS A 393 17.35 11.65 -13.23
C LYS A 393 16.75 10.57 -14.14
N LYS A 394 15.49 10.78 -14.56
CA LYS A 394 14.77 9.85 -15.44
C LYS A 394 15.01 10.18 -16.92
N GLU A 395 14.85 11.42 -17.36
CA GLU A 395 15.06 11.83 -18.76
C GLU A 395 15.61 13.26 -18.80
N GLY A 396 16.27 13.63 -19.91
CA GLY A 396 16.71 14.99 -20.20
C GLY A 396 18.24 15.16 -20.28
N PRO A 397 18.70 16.38 -20.62
CA PRO A 397 20.12 16.71 -20.58
C PRO A 397 20.56 16.70 -19.12
N VAL A 398 21.60 15.93 -18.79
CA VAL A 398 22.42 15.99 -17.57
C VAL A 398 23.08 14.64 -17.38
N VAL A 399 24.28 14.56 -17.95
CA VAL A 399 25.33 13.70 -17.45
C VAL A 399 26.39 14.65 -16.92
N GLU A 400 26.52 14.78 -15.60
CA GLU A 400 27.56 15.62 -14.99
C GLU A 400 28.75 14.74 -14.56
N THR A 401 29.93 15.35 -14.40
CA THR A 401 31.09 14.65 -13.86
C THR A 401 31.21 14.88 -12.35
N LEU A 402 31.06 13.82 -11.55
CA LEU A 402 31.30 13.80 -10.11
C LEU A 402 32.63 13.14 -9.76
N PRO A 403 33.20 13.33 -8.55
CA PRO A 403 34.30 12.52 -8.07
C PRO A 403 33.94 11.02 -8.14
N CYS A 404 34.85 10.20 -8.67
CA CYS A 404 34.61 8.76 -8.73
C CYS A 404 34.52 8.17 -7.31
N PHE A 405 33.41 7.49 -7.00
CA PHE A 405 33.29 6.72 -5.76
C PHE A 405 34.24 5.51 -5.79
N LYS A 406 34.96 5.27 -4.69
CA LYS A 406 35.92 4.15 -4.56
C LYS A 406 35.26 2.77 -4.66
N ASP A 407 33.95 2.69 -4.43
CA ASP A 407 33.22 1.41 -4.30
C ASP A 407 32.69 0.85 -5.62
N GLY A 408 32.96 1.51 -6.75
CA GLY A 408 32.58 0.98 -8.07
C GLY A 408 31.06 0.88 -8.30
N ARG A 409 30.24 1.63 -7.55
CA ARG A 409 28.79 1.75 -7.80
C ARG A 409 28.58 2.12 -9.26
N LEU A 410 27.83 1.27 -9.96
CA LEU A 410 27.44 1.54 -11.34
C LEU A 410 26.53 2.77 -11.35
N ILE A 411 26.88 3.68 -12.24
CA ILE A 411 26.18 4.92 -12.53
C ILE A 411 24.70 4.57 -12.77
N HIS A 412 23.80 5.28 -12.09
CA HIS A 412 22.35 5.02 -12.04
C HIS A 412 21.68 5.18 -13.41
N VAL A 413 21.92 4.26 -14.34
CA VAL A 413 21.08 4.10 -15.51
C VAL A 413 19.99 3.12 -15.12
N LYS A 414 18.74 3.61 -14.98
CA LYS A 414 17.62 2.71 -14.69
C LYS A 414 17.44 1.76 -15.87
N SER A 415 16.90 0.57 -15.60
CA SER A 415 16.50 -0.41 -16.62
C SER A 415 15.77 0.27 -17.77
N GLY A 416 16.22 0.04 -19.00
CA GLY A 416 15.60 0.62 -20.21
C GLY A 416 16.01 2.05 -20.53
N GLN A 417 17.04 2.62 -19.89
CA GLN A 417 17.59 3.95 -20.21
C GLN A 417 18.95 3.83 -20.88
N CYS A 418 19.19 4.68 -21.88
CA CYS A 418 20.39 4.72 -22.70
C CYS A 418 20.92 6.16 -22.75
N VAL A 419 22.24 6.30 -22.78
CA VAL A 419 22.90 7.59 -23.00
C VAL A 419 22.86 7.90 -24.49
N SER A 420 22.25 9.02 -24.86
CA SER A 420 22.14 9.53 -26.23
C SER A 420 22.94 10.82 -26.38
N ALA A 421 23.41 11.09 -27.59
CA ALA A 421 24.03 12.34 -27.99
C ALA A 421 23.33 12.87 -29.25
N ALA A 422 22.08 13.34 -29.10
CA ALA A 422 21.34 13.94 -30.21
C ALA A 422 21.69 15.42 -30.46
N THR A 423 22.31 16.11 -29.49
CA THR A 423 22.70 17.53 -29.55
C THR A 423 24.15 17.73 -29.04
N ASN A 424 24.59 18.99 -28.85
CA ASN A 424 25.87 19.30 -28.21
C ASN A 424 25.95 18.80 -26.75
N GLU A 425 24.88 18.27 -26.18
CA GLU A 425 24.82 17.78 -24.81
C GLU A 425 24.59 16.26 -24.76
N VAL A 426 25.13 15.62 -23.73
CA VAL A 426 24.88 14.20 -23.44
C VAL A 426 23.62 14.09 -22.58
N GLU A 427 22.65 13.30 -23.04
CA GLU A 427 21.32 13.18 -22.43
C GLU A 427 20.95 11.72 -22.14
N LEU A 428 20.04 11.52 -21.18
CA LEU A 428 19.43 10.22 -20.89
C LEU A 428 18.09 10.11 -21.60
N ARG A 429 17.90 9.02 -22.36
CA ARG A 429 16.64 8.69 -23.05
C ARG A 429 16.28 7.22 -22.83
N ASN A 430 15.05 6.83 -23.16
CA ASN A 430 14.68 5.41 -23.18
C ASN A 430 15.39 4.67 -24.30
N CYS A 431 15.86 3.45 -24.03
CA CYS A 431 16.49 2.59 -25.02
C CYS A 431 15.45 2.14 -26.05
N ASP A 432 15.59 2.54 -27.31
CA ASP A 432 14.68 2.21 -28.40
C ASP A 432 15.33 1.30 -29.48
N ASN A 433 16.55 0.80 -29.21
CA ASN A 433 17.36 -0.03 -30.12
C ASN A 433 17.54 0.58 -31.53
N THR A 434 17.31 1.89 -31.69
CA THR A 434 17.50 2.56 -32.98
C THR A 434 18.99 2.70 -33.32
N PRO A 435 19.36 2.76 -34.62
CA PRO A 435 20.74 2.99 -35.04
C PRO A 435 21.36 4.29 -34.49
N SER A 436 20.57 5.25 -33.99
CA SER A 436 21.01 6.46 -33.30
C SER A 436 21.62 6.19 -31.92
N GLN A 437 21.08 5.20 -31.18
CA GLN A 437 21.51 4.88 -29.81
C GLN A 437 22.65 3.86 -29.76
N GLN A 438 22.85 3.06 -30.82
CA GLN A 438 23.91 2.04 -30.93
C GLN A 438 25.29 2.58 -31.37
N LYS A 439 25.57 3.88 -31.23
CA LYS A 439 26.70 4.57 -31.90
C LYS A 439 27.87 5.01 -31.00
N ILE A 440 27.94 4.56 -29.75
CA ILE A 440 29.08 4.83 -28.85
C ILE A 440 30.11 3.71 -28.97
N ILE A 441 31.26 4.00 -29.58
CA ILE A 441 32.36 3.03 -29.74
C ILE A 441 33.36 3.21 -28.60
N PHE A 442 33.62 2.15 -27.85
CA PHE A 442 34.64 2.09 -26.80
C PHE A 442 35.93 1.47 -27.36
N TYR A 443 36.98 2.27 -27.46
CA TYR A 443 38.32 1.75 -27.74
C TYR A 443 38.96 1.31 -26.41
N THR A 444 39.16 0.01 -26.25
CA THR A 444 40.03 -0.55 -25.21
C THR A 444 41.25 -1.11 -25.92
N GLN A 445 42.45 -0.61 -25.62
CA GLN A 445 43.66 -1.27 -26.10
C GLN A 445 43.72 -2.66 -25.48
N VAL A 446 43.72 -3.75 -26.27
CA VAL A 446 44.89 -4.61 -26.55
C VAL A 446 44.57 -5.51 -27.77
N GLU A 447 45.59 -5.76 -28.59
CA GLU A 447 45.79 -6.85 -29.57
C GLU A 447 45.54 -6.62 -31.08
N SER A 448 46.67 -6.68 -31.81
CA SER A 448 46.86 -7.09 -33.22
C SER A 448 46.85 -6.04 -34.35
N PHE A 449 47.48 -4.87 -34.15
CA PHE A 449 47.97 -4.04 -35.27
C PHE A 449 49.32 -4.51 -35.87
N SER A 450 49.75 -5.75 -35.60
CA SER A 450 51.02 -6.31 -36.09
C SER A 450 50.93 -7.00 -37.45
N LYS A 451 49.74 -7.28 -37.99
CA LYS A 451 49.59 -7.94 -39.31
C LYS A 451 49.46 -7.01 -40.51
N MET A 452 49.13 -5.72 -40.33
CA MET A 452 49.05 -4.75 -41.43
C MET A 452 50.32 -3.90 -41.62
N ALA A 453 51.25 -3.89 -40.66
CA ALA A 453 52.43 -3.03 -40.69
C ALA A 453 53.58 -3.54 -41.60
N ARG A 454 53.49 -4.74 -42.19
CA ARG A 454 54.54 -5.29 -43.09
C ARG A 454 54.43 -4.88 -44.56
N ALA A 455 53.46 -4.04 -44.95
CA ALA A 455 53.25 -3.69 -46.36
C ALA A 455 53.73 -2.28 -46.78
N ARG A 456 54.33 -1.47 -45.89
CA ARG A 456 54.83 -0.13 -46.24
C ARG A 456 56.09 0.25 -45.46
N GLU A 457 57.19 -0.44 -45.74
CA GLU A 457 58.54 0.07 -45.48
C GLU A 457 59.12 0.63 -46.79
N SER A 458 58.89 1.92 -47.03
CA SER A 458 59.83 2.71 -47.84
C SER A 458 59.70 4.18 -47.46
N LYS A 459 60.84 4.78 -47.11
CA LYS A 459 61.10 6.17 -46.71
C LYS A 459 60.95 6.44 -45.21
N GLY A 460 62.13 6.53 -44.58
CA GLY A 460 62.31 6.67 -43.16
C GLY A 460 61.82 7.99 -42.57
N ARG A 461 61.41 7.89 -41.31
CA ARG A 461 61.64 8.82 -40.22
C ARG A 461 61.24 8.08 -38.94
N ALA A 462 62.17 8.03 -37.99
CA ALA A 462 61.92 7.46 -36.67
C ALA A 462 60.80 8.25 -35.98
N PHE A 463 59.78 7.55 -35.46
CA PHE A 463 58.78 8.14 -34.59
C PHE A 463 58.73 7.38 -33.26
N THR A 464 58.93 8.15 -32.20
CA THR A 464 58.78 7.78 -30.80
C THR A 464 57.33 7.44 -30.45
N ARG A 465 57.21 6.45 -29.57
CA ARG A 465 55.99 5.78 -29.10
C ARG A 465 55.22 6.68 -28.12
N THR A 466 53.96 7.00 -28.41
CA THR A 466 52.99 7.51 -27.42
C THR A 466 51.57 6.99 -27.65
N SER A 467 50.89 6.66 -26.54
CA SER A 467 49.58 6.00 -26.42
C SER A 467 48.44 7.00 -26.20
N SER A 468 47.26 6.81 -26.80
CA SER A 468 46.04 7.58 -26.50
C SER A 468 44.77 6.71 -26.42
N THR A 469 43.85 7.11 -25.52
CA THR A 469 42.49 6.55 -25.34
C THR A 469 41.47 7.62 -25.73
N ALA A 470 40.73 7.42 -26.83
CA ALA A 470 39.69 8.35 -27.30
C ALA A 470 38.34 7.63 -27.45
N LYS A 471 37.22 8.35 -27.30
CA LYS A 471 35.85 7.84 -27.47
C LYS A 471 35.16 8.65 -28.55
N LEU A 472 34.66 7.98 -29.60
CA LEU A 472 34.24 8.63 -30.83
C LEU A 472 32.76 8.32 -31.17
N HIS A 473 32.01 9.34 -31.57
CA HIS A 473 30.62 9.20 -32.03
C HIS A 473 30.54 9.19 -33.57
N LYS A 474 29.91 8.15 -34.15
CA LYS A 474 30.09 7.79 -35.57
C LYS A 474 29.40 8.71 -36.60
N ASN A 475 28.32 9.42 -36.23
CA ASN A 475 27.56 10.27 -37.17
C ASN A 475 27.98 11.75 -37.15
N SER A 476 28.74 12.19 -36.15
CA SER A 476 29.11 13.59 -35.97
C SER A 476 30.62 13.85 -35.96
N HIS A 477 31.44 12.78 -35.96
CA HIS A 477 32.90 12.88 -35.78
C HIS A 477 33.27 13.70 -34.53
N ARG A 478 32.54 13.48 -33.42
CA ARG A 478 32.70 14.25 -32.16
C ARG A 478 33.25 13.42 -31.02
N ASN A 479 34.05 14.06 -30.18
CA ASN A 479 34.56 13.50 -28.91
C ASN A 479 33.73 14.01 -27.73
N VAL A 480 33.63 13.20 -26.68
CA VAL A 480 32.99 13.56 -25.41
C VAL A 480 34.07 14.12 -24.46
N SER A 481 33.97 15.39 -24.05
CA SER A 481 34.93 16.03 -23.15
C SER A 481 34.26 16.92 -22.09
N ASN A 482 34.99 17.23 -21.01
CA ASN A 482 34.52 18.07 -19.90
C ASN A 482 35.00 19.52 -20.10
N ALA A 483 34.09 20.49 -20.10
CA ALA A 483 34.42 21.91 -20.25
C ALA A 483 34.67 22.56 -18.87
N GLY A 484 35.88 23.07 -18.65
CA GLY A 484 36.25 23.73 -17.40
C GLY A 484 35.97 25.24 -17.41
N LYS A 485 34.78 25.67 -16.98
CA LYS A 485 34.54 27.05 -16.50
C LYS A 485 33.64 27.04 -15.25
N ALA A 486 33.88 27.98 -14.34
CA ALA A 486 33.55 27.94 -12.91
C ALA A 486 32.06 28.07 -12.52
N ALA A 487 31.10 27.66 -13.35
CA ALA A 487 29.69 27.56 -12.96
C ALA A 487 29.01 26.46 -13.78
N ARG A 488 28.72 25.31 -13.12
CA ARG A 488 28.20 24.03 -13.67
C ARG A 488 29.17 23.25 -14.59
N ARG A 489 29.47 22.00 -14.21
CA ARG A 489 30.32 21.06 -14.97
C ARG A 489 29.46 20.20 -15.91
N THR A 490 29.06 20.75 -17.06
CA THR A 490 28.27 20.06 -18.08
C THR A 490 29.16 19.31 -19.10
N LEU A 491 28.72 18.12 -19.52
CA LEU A 491 29.38 17.33 -20.58
C LEU A 491 28.86 17.74 -21.96
N GLU A 492 29.78 18.15 -22.83
CA GLU A 492 29.48 18.62 -24.17
C GLU A 492 30.14 17.74 -25.25
N SER A 493 29.49 17.62 -26.41
CA SER A 493 30.01 16.93 -27.60
C SER A 493 30.61 17.96 -28.59
N PHE A 494 31.94 17.96 -28.73
CA PHE A 494 32.65 18.91 -29.60
C PHE A 494 32.89 18.33 -30.99
N GLY A 495 32.76 19.17 -32.02
CA GLY A 495 33.28 18.91 -33.37
C GLY A 495 34.74 18.47 -33.33
N CYS A 496 35.23 17.73 -34.34
CA CYS A 496 36.67 17.53 -34.53
C CYS A 496 37.34 18.88 -34.82
N GLU A 497 37.56 19.66 -33.78
CA GLU A 497 38.42 20.82 -33.77
C GLU A 497 39.43 20.68 -32.63
N VAL A 498 40.67 20.91 -33.01
CA VAL A 498 41.88 20.79 -32.22
C VAL A 498 41.82 21.78 -31.06
N LEU A 499 41.39 21.33 -29.88
CA LEU A 499 41.62 22.06 -28.62
C LEU A 499 42.94 21.59 -28.01
N TRP A 500 44.04 22.08 -28.57
CA TRP A 500 45.34 22.15 -27.92
C TRP A 500 45.93 23.54 -28.16
N ARG A 501 45.98 24.39 -27.13
CA ARG A 501 47.05 25.40 -26.94
C ARG A 501 47.24 25.57 -25.43
N VAL A 502 48.45 25.31 -24.91
CA VAL A 502 49.64 26.19 -24.80
C VAL A 502 50.87 25.25 -24.65
N TRP A 503 52.05 25.31 -25.31
CA TRP A 503 52.74 26.28 -26.18
C TRP A 503 53.77 25.60 -27.13
N GLU A 504 54.09 26.35 -28.20
CA GLU A 504 55.33 26.49 -28.98
C GLU A 504 55.67 25.71 -30.29
N LYS A 505 55.80 26.55 -31.32
CA LYS A 505 56.57 26.51 -32.60
C LYS A 505 56.08 25.73 -33.83
N GLN A 506 55.60 26.53 -34.79
CA GLN A 506 55.94 26.57 -36.22
C GLN A 506 55.81 25.28 -37.04
N ASN A 507 54.67 25.13 -37.73
CA ASN A 507 54.53 25.42 -39.15
C ASN A 507 53.25 24.77 -39.67
N ALA A 508 52.36 25.59 -40.21
CA ALA A 508 51.20 25.14 -40.95
C ALA A 508 51.63 24.48 -42.26
N ARG A 509 51.03 23.34 -42.59
CA ARG A 509 50.45 23.09 -43.91
C ARG A 509 49.42 21.97 -43.85
N SER A 510 48.25 22.32 -44.36
CA SER A 510 47.02 21.56 -44.53
C SER A 510 47.17 20.41 -45.51
N SER A 511 46.59 19.25 -45.19
CA SER A 511 45.91 18.38 -46.16
C SER A 511 45.04 17.35 -45.42
N THR A 512 43.73 17.52 -45.54
CA THR A 512 42.68 16.59 -45.11
C THR A 512 42.53 15.48 -46.14
N GLU A 513 42.73 14.22 -45.75
CA GLU A 513 42.19 13.05 -46.46
C GLU A 513 41.65 12.05 -45.42
N CYS A 514 40.33 11.84 -45.42
CA CYS A 514 39.67 10.75 -44.70
C CYS A 514 39.21 9.70 -45.74
N LEU A 515 39.73 8.48 -45.60
CA LEU A 515 39.44 7.33 -46.43
C LEU A 515 37.98 6.86 -46.25
N PHE A 516 37.22 6.71 -47.34
CA PHE A 516 35.90 6.08 -47.34
C PHE A 516 36.02 4.56 -47.54
N VAL A 517 35.37 3.76 -46.70
CA VAL A 517 35.15 2.32 -46.92
C VAL A 517 33.65 2.10 -47.08
N PHE A 518 33.23 1.68 -48.28
CA PHE A 518 31.86 1.23 -48.55
C PHE A 518 31.67 -0.20 -48.04
N LEU A 519 30.59 -0.44 -47.28
CA LEU A 519 30.08 -1.78 -46.99
C LEU A 519 29.07 -2.20 -48.09
N PRO A 520 29.00 -3.47 -48.49
CA PRO A 520 28.14 -3.92 -49.58
C PRO A 520 26.65 -3.87 -49.19
N LYS A 521 25.78 -3.56 -50.17
CA LYS A 521 24.31 -3.61 -50.00
C LYS A 521 23.84 -5.06 -49.81
N LYS A 522 22.86 -5.26 -48.92
CA LYS A 522 22.20 -6.55 -48.68
C LYS A 522 21.50 -7.08 -49.93
N ASP A 523 21.43 -8.40 -50.06
CA ASP A 523 20.71 -9.08 -51.12
C ASP A 523 19.19 -8.86 -51.03
N ARG A 524 18.49 -8.96 -52.16
CA ARG A 524 17.07 -8.57 -52.29
C ARG A 524 16.12 -9.37 -51.39
N ALA A 525 16.52 -10.58 -50.99
CA ALA A 525 15.77 -11.46 -50.09
C ALA A 525 15.94 -11.11 -48.59
N ASP A 526 16.99 -10.37 -48.24
CA ASP A 526 17.34 -9.97 -46.86
C ASP A 526 17.04 -8.49 -46.57
N MET A 527 16.32 -7.82 -47.48
CA MET A 527 15.88 -6.44 -47.30
C MET A 527 14.72 -6.38 -46.31
N THR A 528 14.88 -5.56 -45.28
CA THR A 528 13.84 -5.30 -44.27
C THR A 528 12.79 -4.34 -44.83
N ARG A 529 11.61 -4.24 -44.19
CA ARG A 529 10.57 -3.28 -44.60
C ARG A 529 11.06 -1.82 -44.67
N GLN A 530 12.01 -1.45 -43.80
CA GLN A 530 12.71 -0.17 -43.83
C GLN A 530 13.53 0.03 -45.11
N ASP A 531 14.15 -1.03 -45.65
CA ASP A 531 14.95 -0.99 -46.87
C ASP A 531 14.07 -0.86 -48.15
N THR A 532 12.78 -1.20 -48.06
CA THR A 532 11.79 -1.11 -49.17
C THR A 532 10.95 0.17 -49.19
N GLY A 533 11.09 1.07 -48.20
CA GLY A 533 10.29 2.30 -48.08
C GLY A 533 8.84 2.08 -47.61
N ALA A 534 8.49 0.89 -47.10
CA ALA A 534 7.18 0.62 -46.52
C ALA A 534 7.08 1.19 -45.09
N LEU A 535 5.90 1.70 -44.71
CA LEU A 535 5.67 2.29 -43.38
C LEU A 535 5.98 1.30 -42.25
N PRO A 536 6.62 1.73 -41.14
CA PRO A 536 6.98 0.87 -40.02
C PRO A 536 5.76 0.20 -39.38
N ILE A 537 5.89 -1.07 -39.00
CA ILE A 537 4.80 -1.82 -38.36
C ILE A 537 4.40 -1.19 -37.04
N ASP A 538 5.34 -0.59 -36.31
CA ASP A 538 5.09 0.13 -35.05
C ASP A 538 4.22 1.37 -35.26
N LEU A 539 4.33 2.03 -36.41
CA LEU A 539 3.50 3.19 -36.75
C LEU A 539 2.06 2.77 -37.08
N LEU A 540 1.90 1.67 -37.83
CA LEU A 540 0.61 1.03 -38.10
C LEU A 540 -0.03 0.47 -36.82
N THR A 541 0.79 -0.04 -35.91
CA THR A 541 0.38 -0.58 -34.60
C THR A 541 0.01 0.54 -33.63
N ALA A 542 0.74 1.66 -33.61
CA ALA A 542 0.37 2.85 -32.85
C ALA A 542 -0.92 3.49 -33.38
N HIS A 543 -1.10 3.54 -34.71
CA HIS A 543 -2.35 4.01 -35.33
C HIS A 543 -3.55 3.09 -35.03
N THR A 544 -3.33 1.78 -34.88
CA THR A 544 -4.38 0.82 -34.50
C THR A 544 -4.59 0.71 -33.00
N GLN A 545 -3.59 1.00 -32.15
CA GLN A 545 -3.74 1.07 -30.70
C GLN A 545 -4.38 2.38 -30.24
N MET A 546 -4.07 3.51 -30.90
CA MET A 546 -4.77 4.78 -30.66
C MET A 546 -6.20 4.81 -31.22
N ARG A 547 -6.62 3.78 -31.97
CA ARG A 547 -8.05 3.57 -32.33
C ARG A 547 -8.90 3.06 -31.17
N TYR A 548 -8.30 2.50 -30.12
CA TYR A 548 -9.02 1.89 -28.99
C TYR A 548 -8.83 2.63 -27.66
N VAL A 549 -7.99 3.68 -27.62
CA VAL A 549 -7.96 4.62 -26.51
C VAL A 549 -8.97 5.72 -26.85
N ASP A 550 -10.06 5.77 -26.11
CA ASP A 550 -11.03 6.85 -26.24
C ASP A 550 -10.35 8.17 -25.85
N HIS A 551 -9.89 8.91 -26.86
CA HIS A 551 -9.30 10.24 -26.79
C HIS A 551 -10.35 11.35 -26.71
N SER A 552 -11.61 11.01 -26.37
CA SER A 552 -12.60 12.02 -26.06
C SER A 552 -12.04 13.03 -25.06
N PHE A 553 -12.45 14.28 -25.23
CA PHE A 553 -12.11 15.35 -24.28
C PHE A 553 -12.47 14.96 -22.84
N ASP A 554 -13.51 14.15 -22.66
CA ASP A 554 -13.93 13.61 -21.38
C ASP A 554 -12.92 12.63 -20.76
N ASN A 555 -12.36 11.69 -21.53
CA ASN A 555 -11.37 10.76 -21.00
C ASN A 555 -10.03 11.43 -20.69
N ILE A 556 -9.60 12.40 -21.51
CA ILE A 556 -8.41 13.21 -21.22
C ILE A 556 -8.62 14.04 -19.95
N ARG A 557 -9.83 14.60 -19.77
CA ARG A 557 -10.19 15.36 -18.58
C ARG A 557 -10.26 14.46 -17.34
N ARG A 558 -10.79 13.25 -17.45
CA ARG A 558 -10.80 12.23 -16.37
C ARG A 558 -9.39 11.81 -15.98
N TYR A 559 -8.52 11.54 -16.96
CA TYR A 559 -7.13 11.18 -16.70
C TYR A 559 -6.35 12.29 -16.00
N LYS A 560 -6.51 13.55 -16.44
CA LYS A 560 -5.89 14.70 -15.77
C LYS A 560 -6.40 14.88 -14.34
N ARG A 561 -7.71 14.72 -14.10
CA ARG A 561 -8.29 14.72 -12.75
C ARG A 561 -7.71 13.61 -11.87
N TYR A 562 -7.56 12.41 -12.42
CA TYR A 562 -6.98 11.27 -11.71
C TYR A 562 -5.50 11.50 -11.33
N GLN A 563 -4.70 12.04 -12.26
CA GLN A 563 -3.31 12.39 -11.97
C GLN A 563 -3.18 13.51 -10.92
N HIS A 564 -4.04 14.54 -11.00
CA HIS A 564 -4.10 15.61 -10.00
C HIS A 564 -4.46 15.06 -8.61
N PHE A 565 -5.48 14.19 -8.53
CA PHE A 565 -5.88 13.52 -7.31
C PHE A 565 -4.73 12.68 -6.69
N GLN A 566 -4.03 11.88 -7.49
CA GLN A 566 -2.87 11.12 -7.01
C GLN A 566 -1.72 12.01 -6.52
N HIS A 567 -1.52 13.16 -7.17
CA HIS A 567 -0.52 14.13 -6.76
C HIS A 567 -0.87 14.74 -5.39
N LEU A 568 -2.12 15.15 -5.19
CA LEU A 568 -2.62 15.65 -3.89
C LEU A 568 -2.42 14.59 -2.79
N GLN A 569 -2.66 13.30 -3.07
CA GLN A 569 -2.52 12.23 -2.07
C GLN A 569 -1.06 11.99 -1.68
N TYR A 570 -0.12 12.24 -2.59
CA TYR A 570 1.29 12.17 -2.29
C TYR A 570 1.78 13.38 -1.52
N ASP A 571 1.37 14.57 -1.96
CA ASP A 571 1.85 15.84 -1.44
C ASP A 571 1.33 16.16 -0.03
N GLN A 572 0.12 15.68 0.31
CA GLN A 572 -0.50 15.99 1.61
C GLN A 572 -0.12 15.07 2.76
N ARG A 573 0.73 14.05 2.54
CA ARG A 573 1.13 13.11 3.59
C ARG A 573 1.86 13.80 4.73
N MET A 574 1.67 13.27 5.92
CA MET A 574 2.42 13.71 7.09
C MET A 574 3.92 13.45 6.93
N ILE A 575 4.74 14.47 7.14
CA ILE A 575 6.20 14.38 7.13
C ILE A 575 6.70 14.36 8.58
N PRO A 576 7.15 13.20 9.12
CA PRO A 576 7.54 13.07 10.52
C PRO A 576 8.65 14.04 10.95
N GLU A 577 9.60 14.33 10.05
CA GLU A 577 10.70 15.24 10.31
C GLU A 577 10.19 16.66 10.56
N ARG A 578 9.19 17.12 9.78
CA ARG A 578 8.58 18.45 9.98
C ARG A 578 7.92 18.55 11.34
N LEU A 579 7.19 17.50 11.76
CA LEU A 579 6.58 17.43 13.09
C LEU A 579 7.65 17.47 14.20
N LEU A 580 8.74 16.72 14.04
CA LEU A 580 9.83 16.65 15.02
C LEU A 580 10.51 18.01 15.23
N PHE A 581 10.78 18.75 14.16
CA PHE A 581 11.51 20.02 14.23
C PHE A 581 10.64 21.24 14.61
N LEU A 582 9.37 21.25 14.23
CA LEU A 582 8.48 22.40 14.42
C LEU A 582 7.49 22.23 15.58
N GLY A 583 7.16 20.99 15.96
CA GLY A 583 6.01 20.70 16.82
C GLY A 583 4.69 20.68 16.05
N PRO A 584 3.60 20.15 16.66
CA PRO A 584 2.31 19.91 15.99
C PRO A 584 1.68 21.18 15.41
N ASP A 585 1.48 22.20 16.24
CA ASP A 585 0.84 23.47 15.83
C ASP A 585 1.60 24.18 14.71
N LEU A 586 2.91 24.38 14.86
CA LEU A 586 3.68 25.09 13.84
C LEU A 586 3.86 24.25 12.56
N ALA A 587 3.96 22.92 12.66
CA ALA A 587 3.97 22.05 11.49
C ALA A 587 2.64 22.08 10.72
N ALA A 588 1.51 22.09 11.44
CA ALA A 588 0.17 22.25 10.87
C ALA A 588 0.03 23.62 10.20
N ALA A 589 0.49 24.70 10.84
CA ALA A 589 0.49 26.04 10.26
C ALA A 589 1.27 26.10 8.94
N HIS A 590 2.48 25.56 8.89
CA HIS A 590 3.26 25.49 7.64
C HIS A 590 2.58 24.64 6.57
N PHE A 591 1.95 23.54 6.96
CA PHE A 591 1.22 22.66 6.04
C PHE A 591 0.00 23.35 5.41
N LEU A 592 -0.80 24.03 6.23
CA LEU A 592 -2.04 24.71 5.88
C LEU A 592 -1.78 25.97 5.06
N VAL A 593 -0.93 26.88 5.55
CA VAL A 593 -0.66 28.15 4.87
C VAL A 593 0.02 27.93 3.52
N HIS A 594 0.87 26.91 3.40
CA HIS A 594 1.44 26.51 2.12
C HIS A 594 0.37 26.12 1.07
N ARG A 595 -0.83 25.73 1.49
CA ARG A 595 -1.93 25.31 0.61
C ARG A 595 -3.02 26.36 0.46
N GLY A 596 -2.77 27.59 0.92
CA GLY A 596 -3.70 28.70 0.79
C GLY A 596 -4.71 28.82 1.93
N ALA A 597 -4.63 27.97 2.95
CA ALA A 597 -5.39 28.16 4.18
C ALA A 597 -4.81 29.29 5.03
N SER A 598 -5.62 29.77 5.99
CA SER A 598 -5.24 30.76 6.99
C SER A 598 -5.27 30.14 8.37
N VAL A 599 -4.33 30.53 9.24
CA VAL A 599 -4.28 30.06 10.63
C VAL A 599 -4.13 31.22 11.60
N LYS A 600 -4.74 31.10 12.78
CA LYS A 600 -4.64 32.07 13.88
C LYS A 600 -4.04 31.38 15.10
N PHE A 601 -3.02 31.98 15.70
CA PHE A 601 -2.39 31.45 16.92
C PHE A 601 -3.08 32.02 18.17
N LEU A 602 -3.08 31.23 19.24
CA LEU A 602 -3.65 31.57 20.53
C LEU A 602 -3.03 32.85 21.09
N GLY A 603 -3.85 33.85 21.37
CA GLY A 603 -3.42 35.14 21.90
C GLY A 603 -2.84 36.10 20.84
N ASP A 604 -2.91 35.74 19.55
CA ASP A 604 -2.60 36.61 18.43
C ASP A 604 -3.88 37.12 17.77
N ASP A 605 -3.92 38.39 17.42
CA ASP A 605 -5.07 39.00 16.72
C ASP A 605 -4.97 38.78 15.20
N ALA A 606 -3.80 38.44 14.66
CA ALA A 606 -3.54 38.35 13.22
C ALA A 606 -3.75 36.94 12.63
N TRP A 607 -4.25 36.91 11.40
CA TRP A 607 -4.34 35.68 10.60
C TRP A 607 -3.11 35.51 9.69
N TYR A 608 -2.46 34.35 9.80
CA TYR A 608 -1.30 33.99 8.99
C TYR A 608 -1.77 33.30 7.71
N ARG A 609 -1.51 33.93 6.57
CA ARG A 609 -1.87 33.45 5.22
C ARG A 609 -0.79 33.79 4.21
N LYS A 610 -0.92 33.29 2.98
CA LYS A 610 -0.06 33.71 1.87
C LYS A 610 -0.35 35.15 1.46
N ASP A 611 0.70 35.90 1.11
CA ASP A 611 0.59 37.20 0.48
C ASP A 611 0.14 37.09 -0.99
N LYS A 612 -0.12 38.24 -1.64
CA LYS A 612 -0.51 38.32 -3.06
C LYS A 612 0.51 37.69 -4.01
N ASN A 613 1.75 37.49 -3.56
CA ASN A 613 2.85 36.90 -4.32
C ASN A 613 3.06 35.41 -4.01
N GLY A 614 2.21 34.81 -3.16
CA GLY A 614 2.28 33.40 -2.77
C GLY A 614 3.29 33.07 -1.66
N ASN A 615 3.92 34.07 -1.05
CA ASN A 615 4.86 33.89 0.06
C ASN A 615 4.15 33.98 1.41
N TYR A 616 4.65 33.27 2.41
CA TYR A 616 4.16 33.38 3.78
C TYR A 616 5.34 33.33 4.75
N LYS A 617 5.21 34.01 5.89
CA LYS A 617 6.26 34.11 6.89
C LYS A 617 5.80 33.44 8.18
N LEU A 618 6.25 32.20 8.37
CA LEU A 618 6.07 31.46 9.62
C LEU A 618 7.45 31.08 10.20
N PRO A 619 7.58 31.00 11.52
CA PRO A 619 8.83 30.59 12.16
C PRO A 619 9.33 29.24 11.66
N GLY A 620 10.63 29.13 11.35
CA GLY A 620 11.25 27.90 10.85
C GLY A 620 11.76 26.95 11.94
N ARG A 621 11.50 27.25 13.21
CA ARG A 621 11.92 26.46 14.38
C ARG A 621 10.79 26.45 15.41
N LYS A 622 10.68 25.37 16.18
CA LYS A 622 9.70 25.25 17.27
C LYS A 622 9.80 26.43 18.24
N ILE A 623 8.67 27.08 18.49
CA ILE A 623 8.52 28.11 19.51
C ILE A 623 7.62 27.54 20.62
N PRO A 624 8.12 27.37 21.86
CA PRO A 624 7.30 26.95 22.99
C PRO A 624 6.16 27.95 23.26
N GLY A 625 4.95 27.45 23.51
CA GLY A 625 3.78 28.29 23.81
C GLY A 625 3.02 28.82 22.58
N LEU A 626 3.47 28.53 21.36
CA LEU A 626 2.78 28.90 20.13
C LEU A 626 1.79 27.79 19.73
N TYR A 627 0.50 28.03 19.94
CA TYR A 627 -0.58 27.07 19.67
C TYR A 627 -1.58 27.62 18.67
N ILE A 628 -2.14 26.79 17.81
CA ILE A 628 -3.21 27.21 16.88
C ILE A 628 -4.53 27.30 17.65
N GLU A 629 -5.25 28.41 17.48
CA GLU A 629 -6.60 28.62 18.02
C GLU A 629 -7.69 28.48 16.94
N ALA A 630 -7.44 28.95 15.72
CA ALA A 630 -8.42 28.87 14.62
C ALA A 630 -7.76 28.55 13.27
N ILE A 631 -8.47 27.79 12.44
CA ILE A 631 -8.08 27.43 11.08
C ILE A 631 -9.22 27.79 10.13
N ASP A 632 -8.89 28.51 9.06
CA ASP A 632 -9.74 28.70 7.91
C ASP A 632 -9.09 28.07 6.68
N ALA A 633 -9.56 26.89 6.30
CA ALA A 633 -9.10 26.14 5.13
C ALA A 633 -10.17 26.13 4.03
N SER A 634 -11.08 27.09 4.03
CA SER A 634 -12.16 27.18 3.06
C SER A 634 -11.61 27.29 1.62
N GLY A 635 -12.24 26.58 0.68
CA GLY A 635 -11.84 26.53 -0.74
C GLY A 635 -10.52 25.79 -1.03
N THR A 636 -9.89 25.17 -0.03
CA THR A 636 -8.65 24.41 -0.24
C THR A 636 -8.92 22.99 -0.71
N GLU A 637 -7.99 22.39 -1.45
CA GLU A 637 -8.06 20.99 -1.90
C GLU A 637 -7.60 20.00 -0.79
N LEU A 638 -7.94 20.27 0.48
CA LEU A 638 -7.57 19.42 1.60
C LEU A 638 -8.26 18.05 1.52
N MET A 639 -7.50 16.97 1.70
CA MET A 639 -8.01 15.60 1.63
C MET A 639 -7.87 14.87 2.98
N PHE A 640 -8.53 13.73 3.09
CA PHE A 640 -8.52 12.85 4.26
C PHE A 640 -7.10 12.51 4.76
N GLU A 641 -6.14 12.24 3.87
CA GLU A 641 -4.74 11.96 4.23
C GLU A 641 -4.03 13.21 4.80
N GLY A 642 -4.42 14.41 4.36
CA GLY A 642 -3.88 15.68 4.82
C GLY A 642 -4.21 15.99 6.28
N LEU A 643 -5.34 15.50 6.79
CA LEU A 643 -5.80 15.73 8.16
C LEU A 643 -4.86 15.15 9.24
N GLU A 644 -4.00 14.18 8.90
CA GLU A 644 -2.99 13.67 9.84
C GLU A 644 -2.00 14.76 10.28
N ASN A 645 -1.82 15.80 9.47
CA ASN A 645 -1.00 16.96 9.83
C ASN A 645 -1.65 17.85 10.91
N LEU A 646 -2.93 17.65 11.22
CA LEU A 646 -3.70 18.41 12.21
C LEU A 646 -3.87 17.65 13.53
N GLN A 647 -3.12 16.56 13.73
CA GLN A 647 -3.20 15.76 14.94
C GLN A 647 -2.57 16.50 16.14
N ASN A 648 -3.19 16.36 17.32
CA ASN A 648 -2.74 16.93 18.60
C ASN A 648 -2.79 18.47 18.70
N LEU A 649 -3.67 19.14 17.95
CA LEU A 649 -3.95 20.58 18.09
C LEU A 649 -4.89 20.84 19.27
N LYS A 650 -4.34 20.79 20.49
CA LYS A 650 -5.13 20.83 21.74
C LYS A 650 -5.89 22.13 21.97
N ASN A 651 -5.49 23.24 21.37
CA ASN A 651 -6.10 24.55 21.57
C ASN A 651 -6.97 25.00 20.38
N LEU A 652 -7.19 24.12 19.40
CA LEU A 652 -8.01 24.45 18.22
C LEU A 652 -9.49 24.54 18.63
N ARG A 653 -10.07 25.72 18.45
CA ARG A 653 -11.48 26.02 18.79
C ARG A 653 -12.37 26.19 17.57
N MET A 654 -11.79 26.55 16.42
CA MET A 654 -12.53 26.83 15.19
C MET A 654 -11.85 26.20 13.97
N LEU A 655 -12.63 25.49 13.16
CA LEU A 655 -12.20 24.90 11.90
C LEU A 655 -13.23 25.21 10.80
N ARG A 656 -12.81 25.93 9.76
CA ARG A 656 -13.62 26.12 8.55
C ARG A 656 -13.08 25.30 7.39
N LEU A 657 -13.95 24.51 6.78
CA LEU A 657 -13.71 23.68 5.61
C LEU A 657 -14.74 23.98 4.51
N ALA A 658 -15.28 25.21 4.49
CA ALA A 658 -16.30 25.57 3.51
C ALA A 658 -15.76 25.41 2.08
N ASP A 659 -16.60 24.96 1.14
CA ASP A 659 -16.28 24.77 -0.27
C ASP A 659 -15.06 23.87 -0.55
N CYS A 660 -14.74 22.95 0.37
CA CYS A 660 -13.63 22.01 0.18
C CYS A 660 -14.07 20.79 -0.67
N PRO A 661 -13.52 20.58 -1.88
CA PRO A 661 -14.08 19.65 -2.87
C PRO A 661 -13.85 18.15 -2.56
N TYR A 662 -13.00 17.83 -1.59
CA TYR A 662 -12.62 16.45 -1.22
C TYR A 662 -13.03 16.08 0.22
N VAL A 663 -13.72 16.95 0.95
CA VAL A 663 -14.24 16.65 2.29
C VAL A 663 -15.47 15.73 2.16
N ASP A 664 -15.37 14.55 2.75
CA ASP A 664 -16.36 13.46 2.68
C ASP A 664 -16.64 12.84 4.07
N ASP A 665 -17.49 11.80 4.13
CA ASP A 665 -17.88 11.12 5.37
C ASP A 665 -16.68 10.62 6.20
N TRP A 666 -15.64 10.13 5.53
CA TRP A 666 -14.41 9.65 6.17
C TRP A 666 -13.66 10.79 6.84
N THR A 667 -13.64 11.94 6.17
CA THR A 667 -13.06 13.18 6.68
C THR A 667 -13.75 13.61 7.99
N LEU A 668 -15.08 13.50 8.07
CA LEU A 668 -15.84 13.81 9.30
C LEU A 668 -15.55 12.86 10.45
N SER A 669 -15.50 11.55 10.20
CA SER A 669 -15.14 10.55 11.22
C SER A 669 -13.75 10.82 11.80
N ARG A 670 -12.81 11.25 10.93
CA ARG A 670 -11.45 11.59 11.33
C ARG A 670 -11.39 12.86 12.18
N ILE A 671 -12.14 13.91 11.80
CA ILE A 671 -12.29 15.14 12.60
C ILE A 671 -12.83 14.81 13.99
N GLY A 672 -13.91 14.03 14.06
CA GLY A 672 -14.53 13.60 15.32
C GLY A 672 -13.57 12.91 16.28
N GLY A 673 -12.66 12.08 15.75
CA GLY A 673 -11.69 11.34 16.55
C GLY A 673 -10.43 12.13 16.95
N MET A 674 -10.17 13.32 16.39
CA MET A 674 -8.88 14.02 16.60
C MET A 674 -8.98 15.43 17.21
N MET A 675 -10.17 16.06 17.23
CA MET A 675 -10.36 17.47 17.61
C MET A 675 -11.31 17.64 18.80
N GLU A 676 -10.95 17.11 19.97
CA GLU A 676 -11.80 17.08 21.18
C GLU A 676 -12.29 18.46 21.68
N ASN A 677 -11.50 19.52 21.45
CA ASN A 677 -11.77 20.88 21.94
C ASN A 677 -12.40 21.81 20.89
N LEU A 678 -12.83 21.26 19.75
CA LEU A 678 -13.41 22.06 18.67
C LEU A 678 -14.79 22.60 19.09
N GLU A 679 -14.96 23.93 19.06
CA GLU A 679 -16.20 24.62 19.41
C GLU A 679 -17.04 24.96 18.18
N MET A 680 -16.40 25.23 17.04
CA MET A 680 -17.05 25.62 15.79
C MET A 680 -16.49 24.85 14.59
N LEU A 681 -17.39 24.25 13.80
CA LEU A 681 -17.07 23.57 12.55
C LEU A 681 -17.97 24.10 11.41
N ASP A 682 -17.35 24.56 10.33
CA ASP A 682 -18.05 25.01 9.12
C ASP A 682 -17.75 24.06 7.94
N LEU A 683 -18.78 23.39 7.42
CA LEU A 683 -18.74 22.43 6.31
C LEU A 683 -19.58 22.89 5.11
N SER A 684 -19.91 24.19 5.06
CA SER A 684 -20.77 24.75 4.02
C SER A 684 -20.21 24.45 2.62
N GLY A 685 -21.05 24.14 1.64
CA GLY A 685 -20.62 23.85 0.26
C GLY A 685 -19.86 22.53 0.06
N CYS A 686 -19.73 21.68 1.08
CA CYS A 686 -19.09 20.37 0.95
C CYS A 686 -20.05 19.31 0.40
N HIS A 687 -20.07 19.11 -0.92
CA HIS A 687 -21.07 18.26 -1.59
C HIS A 687 -20.87 16.73 -1.45
N ARG A 688 -19.77 16.25 -0.83
CA ARG A 688 -19.50 14.79 -0.68
C ARG A 688 -19.86 14.24 0.70
N ILE A 689 -20.48 15.05 1.55
CA ILE A 689 -20.91 14.67 2.89
C ILE A 689 -22.34 14.11 2.81
N SER A 690 -22.54 12.92 3.36
CA SER A 690 -23.86 12.29 3.53
C SER A 690 -24.41 12.50 4.95
N ALA A 691 -25.72 12.30 5.12
CA ALA A 691 -26.38 12.33 6.43
C ALA A 691 -25.70 11.38 7.44
N LYS A 692 -25.30 10.18 7.00
CA LYS A 692 -24.60 9.19 7.84
C LYS A 692 -23.20 9.66 8.23
N GLY A 693 -22.55 10.47 7.40
CA GLY A 693 -21.25 11.05 7.70
C GLY A 693 -21.27 11.98 8.92
N LEU A 694 -22.40 12.65 9.18
CA LEU A 694 -22.56 13.56 10.33
C LEU A 694 -22.46 12.82 11.68
N MET A 695 -22.82 11.53 11.74
CA MET A 695 -22.61 10.70 12.93
C MET A 695 -21.13 10.62 13.33
N GLY A 696 -20.20 10.81 12.39
CA GLY A 696 -18.77 10.86 12.66
C GLY A 696 -18.37 12.00 13.60
N LEU A 697 -19.21 13.03 13.76
CA LEU A 697 -18.98 14.19 14.61
C LEU A 697 -19.43 14.00 16.07
N LYS A 698 -20.10 12.88 16.40
CA LYS A 698 -20.65 12.60 17.74
C LYS A 698 -19.65 12.73 18.89
N MET A 699 -18.36 12.48 18.60
CA MET A 699 -17.29 12.49 19.58
C MET A 699 -16.82 13.91 19.96
N LEU A 700 -17.27 14.94 19.23
CA LEU A 700 -16.90 16.34 19.47
C LEU A 700 -17.74 16.93 20.61
N LYS A 701 -17.42 16.54 21.85
CA LYS A 701 -18.14 16.97 23.07
C LYS A 701 -18.16 18.48 23.30
N SER A 702 -17.17 19.18 22.76
CA SER A 702 -17.02 20.65 22.89
C SER A 702 -17.70 21.43 21.76
N LEU A 703 -18.28 20.75 20.76
CA LEU A 703 -18.86 21.39 19.59
C LEU A 703 -20.15 22.13 19.97
N LYS A 704 -20.16 23.43 19.68
CA LYS A 704 -21.30 24.31 19.96
C LYS A 704 -21.99 24.74 18.67
N TYR A 705 -21.24 24.88 17.59
CA TYR A 705 -21.74 25.42 16.33
C TYR A 705 -21.29 24.57 15.14
N LEU A 706 -22.25 24.14 14.33
CA LEU A 706 -22.05 23.38 13.10
C LEU A 706 -22.78 24.08 11.95
N ARG A 707 -22.06 24.44 10.88
CA ARG A 707 -22.65 25.07 9.69
C ARG A 707 -22.62 24.10 8.51
N LEU A 708 -23.77 23.85 7.88
CA LEU A 708 -23.98 22.84 6.82
C LEU A 708 -24.62 23.42 5.54
N GLU A 709 -24.52 24.74 5.33
CA GLU A 709 -25.21 25.42 4.23
C GLU A 709 -24.72 24.90 2.86
N GLY A 710 -25.62 24.51 1.95
CA GLY A 710 -25.24 24.11 0.58
C GLY A 710 -24.70 22.67 0.41
N VAL A 711 -24.87 21.79 1.39
CA VAL A 711 -24.61 20.34 1.25
C VAL A 711 -25.80 19.68 0.50
N GLU A 712 -25.57 19.03 -0.65
CA GLU A 712 -26.63 18.45 -1.51
C GLU A 712 -27.29 17.21 -0.89
N THR A 713 -28.63 17.21 -0.80
CA THR A 713 -29.42 16.15 -0.16
C THR A 713 -30.21 15.31 -1.18
N LYS A 714 -29.76 14.08 -1.44
CA LYS A 714 -30.60 13.08 -2.14
C LYS A 714 -31.38 12.27 -1.11
N ASN A 715 -32.67 12.60 -0.94
CA ASN A 715 -33.70 11.78 -0.29
C ASN A 715 -33.39 11.20 1.10
N PHE A 716 -32.99 12.03 2.07
CA PHE A 716 -33.03 11.67 3.49
C PHE A 716 -33.42 12.89 4.33
N ASP A 717 -34.19 12.64 5.40
CA ASP A 717 -34.62 13.65 6.36
C ASP A 717 -33.46 13.96 7.32
N TYR A 718 -32.65 14.95 6.96
CA TYR A 718 -31.53 15.41 7.79
C TYR A 718 -32.02 15.97 9.13
N GLU A 719 -33.25 16.48 9.22
CA GLU A 719 -33.81 16.99 10.48
C GLU A 719 -33.90 15.86 11.49
N HIS A 720 -34.40 14.70 11.06
CA HIS A 720 -34.51 13.52 11.92
C HIS A 720 -33.15 13.00 12.41
N GLU A 721 -32.15 12.91 11.54
CA GLU A 721 -30.80 12.45 11.92
C GLU A 721 -30.05 13.47 12.79
N LEU A 722 -30.29 14.78 12.58
CA LEU A 722 -29.75 15.84 13.42
C LEU A 722 -30.41 15.84 14.81
N GLU A 723 -31.72 15.60 14.88
CA GLU A 723 -32.46 15.42 16.14
C GLU A 723 -31.94 14.22 16.92
N MET A 724 -31.69 13.09 16.25
CA MET A 724 -31.08 11.92 16.90
C MET A 724 -29.66 12.21 17.39
N LEU A 725 -28.85 12.91 16.60
CA LEU A 725 -27.50 13.30 17.00
C LEU A 725 -27.51 14.26 18.20
N GLU A 726 -28.41 15.25 18.22
CA GLU A 726 -28.57 16.19 19.34
C GLU A 726 -29.04 15.46 20.60
N ALA A 727 -30.00 14.54 20.49
CA ALA A 727 -30.47 13.72 21.59
C ALA A 727 -29.34 12.85 22.17
N ASP A 728 -28.54 12.21 21.31
CA ASP A 728 -27.39 11.40 21.70
C ASP A 728 -26.31 12.24 22.40
N ILE A 729 -25.97 13.42 21.88
CA ILE A 729 -25.01 14.33 22.52
C ILE A 729 -25.52 14.76 23.90
N ARG A 730 -26.81 15.08 24.04
CA ARG A 730 -27.41 15.46 25.33
C ARG A 730 -27.49 14.30 26.32
N LEU A 731 -27.73 13.08 25.84
CA LEU A 731 -27.66 11.87 26.64
C LEU A 731 -26.24 11.68 27.20
N LEU A 732 -25.21 11.80 26.36
CA LEU A 732 -23.80 11.66 26.75
C LEU A 732 -23.27 12.80 27.63
N GLN A 733 -23.96 13.93 27.69
CA GLN A 733 -23.69 15.01 28.64
C GLN A 733 -24.19 14.70 30.05
N ASN A 734 -25.13 13.75 30.22
CA ASN A 734 -25.63 13.36 31.52
C ASN A 734 -24.60 12.46 32.23
N PRO A 735 -24.13 12.81 33.45
CA PRO A 735 -23.12 12.03 34.16
C PRO A 735 -23.57 10.59 34.50
N SER A 736 -24.88 10.36 34.59
CA SER A 736 -25.48 9.05 34.85
C SER A 736 -25.61 8.20 33.58
N VAL A 737 -25.14 8.67 32.41
CA VAL A 737 -25.21 7.93 31.14
C VAL A 737 -23.82 7.57 30.64
N ILE A 738 -23.63 6.29 30.31
CA ILE A 738 -22.34 5.71 29.91
C ILE A 738 -22.47 5.09 28.52
N GLU A 739 -21.53 5.41 27.62
CA GLU A 739 -21.40 4.78 26.30
C GLU A 739 -20.35 3.67 26.34
N ASP A 740 -20.66 2.50 25.77
CA ASP A 740 -19.68 1.45 25.53
C ASP A 740 -18.84 1.72 24.27
N ALA A 741 -17.74 0.97 24.09
CA ALA A 741 -16.86 1.09 22.92
C ALA A 741 -17.53 0.73 21.58
N LYS A 742 -18.76 0.18 21.59
CA LYS A 742 -19.55 -0.16 20.40
C LYS A 742 -20.61 0.90 20.08
N GLY A 743 -20.72 1.94 20.90
CA GLY A 743 -21.69 3.02 20.74
C GLY A 743 -23.08 2.74 21.33
N ASN A 744 -23.18 1.84 22.31
CA ASN A 744 -24.40 1.63 23.09
C ASN A 744 -24.37 2.47 24.37
N MET A 745 -25.47 3.14 24.68
CA MET A 745 -25.66 3.99 25.84
C MET A 745 -26.49 3.28 26.93
N PHE A 746 -26.04 3.42 28.17
CA PHE A 746 -26.66 2.87 29.37
C PHE A 746 -26.85 3.95 30.44
N ALA A 747 -27.99 3.97 31.12
CA ALA A 747 -28.20 4.77 32.33
C ALA A 747 -27.74 3.98 33.56
N GLU A 748 -26.86 4.55 34.38
CA GLU A 748 -26.42 4.04 35.67
C GLU A 748 -27.34 4.57 36.78
N ASP A 749 -27.85 3.68 37.63
CA ASP A 749 -28.60 4.08 38.83
C ASP A 749 -27.69 4.33 40.04
N GLU A 750 -28.25 4.80 41.16
CA GLU A 750 -27.49 5.10 42.39
C GLU A 750 -26.78 3.87 42.98
N ASN A 751 -27.16 2.66 42.58
CA ASN A 751 -26.57 1.40 43.01
C ASN A 751 -25.53 0.85 42.03
N GLY A 752 -25.16 1.62 40.99
CA GLY A 752 -24.20 1.23 39.97
C GLY A 752 -24.74 0.21 38.96
N ARG A 753 -26.06 0.14 38.78
CA ARG A 753 -26.72 -0.79 37.85
C ARG A 753 -26.97 -0.09 36.52
N LEU A 754 -26.61 -0.76 35.43
CA LEU A 754 -26.71 -0.23 34.07
C LEU A 754 -28.00 -0.67 33.37
N PHE A 755 -28.73 0.29 32.82
CA PHE A 755 -29.98 0.12 32.07
C PHE A 755 -29.77 0.57 30.63
N TYR A 756 -30.02 -0.30 29.66
CA TYR A 756 -29.85 0.05 28.24
C TYR A 756 -30.87 1.10 27.81
N ILE A 757 -30.41 2.17 27.15
CA ILE A 757 -31.27 3.28 26.72
C ILE A 757 -31.18 3.57 25.21
N ASN A 758 -30.01 3.42 24.56
CA ASN A 758 -29.87 3.62 23.11
C ASN A 758 -28.62 2.91 22.55
N GLY A 759 -28.48 2.66 21.24
CA GLY A 759 -27.31 1.94 20.68
C GLY A 759 -27.53 1.16 19.37
N ASN A 760 -26.45 0.58 18.82
CA ASN A 760 -26.43 0.09 17.43
C ASN A 760 -26.70 -1.42 17.21
N VAL A 761 -26.45 -2.38 18.13
CA VAL A 761 -26.77 -3.82 17.85
C VAL A 761 -26.89 -4.75 19.09
N ASN A 762 -27.94 -5.60 19.06
CA ASN A 762 -28.25 -6.94 19.64
C ASN A 762 -27.73 -7.40 21.02
N GLU A 763 -28.71 -7.82 21.82
CA GLU A 763 -28.69 -8.54 23.11
C GLU A 763 -27.68 -9.71 23.24
N ARG A 764 -26.40 -9.43 23.55
CA ARG A 764 -25.47 -10.45 24.06
C ARG A 764 -24.63 -9.92 25.24
N PRO A 765 -24.34 -10.77 26.23
CA PRO A 765 -23.76 -10.36 27.51
C PRO A 765 -22.30 -9.91 27.38
N VAL A 766 -21.97 -8.77 28.00
CA VAL A 766 -20.61 -8.33 28.33
C VAL A 766 -20.40 -8.57 29.84
N VAL A 767 -19.22 -8.35 30.42
CA VAL A 767 -18.99 -8.35 31.89
C VAL A 767 -18.39 -7.01 32.31
N ASP A 768 -18.70 -6.55 33.52
CA ASP A 768 -18.14 -5.32 34.10
C ASP A 768 -16.74 -5.57 34.67
N ASP A 769 -16.11 -4.52 35.18
CA ASP A 769 -14.74 -4.55 35.73
C ASP A 769 -14.54 -5.47 36.94
N ASN A 770 -15.61 -6.07 37.47
CA ASN A 770 -15.61 -7.02 38.59
C ASN A 770 -15.93 -8.47 38.16
N ASP A 771 -15.82 -8.79 36.87
CA ASP A 771 -16.25 -10.08 36.28
C ASP A 771 -17.75 -10.37 36.52
N LYS A 772 -18.57 -9.35 36.79
CA LYS A 772 -20.03 -9.53 36.87
C LYS A 772 -20.62 -9.44 35.45
N PRO A 773 -21.53 -10.34 35.06
CA PRO A 773 -22.17 -10.27 33.76
C PRO A 773 -22.98 -8.98 33.58
N ILE A 774 -22.57 -8.12 32.64
CA ILE A 774 -23.43 -7.17 31.92
C ILE A 774 -24.31 -8.00 30.97
N VAL A 775 -25.18 -8.81 31.55
CA VAL A 775 -26.15 -9.60 30.78
C VAL A 775 -27.28 -8.68 30.33
N THR A 776 -27.31 -8.42 29.02
CA THR A 776 -28.43 -7.84 28.29
C THR A 776 -29.51 -8.87 27.92
N SER A 777 -29.60 -10.02 28.61
CA SER A 777 -30.67 -11.01 28.39
C SER A 777 -31.59 -11.26 29.58
N THR A 778 -31.61 -10.34 30.53
CA THR A 778 -32.87 -9.96 31.18
C THR A 778 -32.80 -8.46 31.24
N ILE A 779 -33.54 -7.77 30.36
CA ILE A 779 -33.93 -6.39 30.61
C ILE A 779 -34.34 -6.36 32.09
N ARG A 780 -33.60 -5.60 32.91
CA ARG A 780 -33.94 -5.49 34.33
C ARG A 780 -35.31 -4.82 34.38
N ARG A 781 -36.34 -5.58 34.76
CA ARG A 781 -37.73 -5.11 34.93
C ARG A 781 -37.92 -4.42 36.29
N GLU A 782 -36.85 -4.27 37.05
CA GLU A 782 -36.82 -3.54 38.31
C GLU A 782 -36.72 -2.05 38.01
N ILE A 783 -37.46 -1.23 38.75
CA ILE A 783 -37.45 0.22 38.63
C ILE A 783 -36.05 0.74 39.02
N PRO A 784 -35.38 1.56 38.18
CA PRO A 784 -34.08 2.15 38.52
C PRO A 784 -34.15 2.97 39.81
N ALA A 785 -33.16 2.83 40.68
CA ALA A 785 -33.06 3.66 41.88
C ALA A 785 -32.43 5.01 41.51
N MET A 786 -33.26 5.95 41.06
CA MET A 786 -32.92 7.33 40.73
C MET A 786 -34.12 8.23 41.00
N SER A 787 -33.92 9.55 41.03
CA SER A 787 -35.03 10.49 41.23
C SER A 787 -36.02 10.47 40.06
N ASP A 788 -37.30 10.69 40.35
CA ASP A 788 -38.38 10.73 39.34
C ASP A 788 -38.08 11.75 38.22
N GLU A 789 -37.47 12.89 38.57
CA GLU A 789 -37.08 13.95 37.63
C GLU A 789 -35.96 13.51 36.68
N GLU A 790 -35.00 12.74 37.17
CA GLU A 790 -33.88 12.21 36.39
C GLU A 790 -34.33 11.07 35.46
N PHE A 791 -35.20 10.20 35.97
CA PHE A 791 -35.81 9.12 35.20
C PHE A 791 -36.62 9.67 34.00
N ASP A 792 -37.48 10.66 34.25
CA ASP A 792 -38.31 11.28 33.20
C ASP A 792 -37.47 12.00 32.14
N LYS A 793 -36.36 12.63 32.55
CA LYS A 793 -35.43 13.28 31.63
C LYS A 793 -34.74 12.28 30.71
N ILE A 794 -34.23 11.17 31.24
CA ILE A 794 -33.53 10.13 30.47
C ILE A 794 -34.51 9.38 29.56
N ASP A 795 -35.72 9.08 30.03
CA ASP A 795 -36.74 8.39 29.24
C ASP A 795 -37.22 9.25 28.05
N ARG A 796 -37.43 10.55 28.26
CA ARG A 796 -37.78 11.48 27.18
C ARG A 796 -36.69 11.56 26.11
N LEU A 797 -35.42 11.67 26.53
CA LEU A 797 -34.28 11.78 25.60
C LEU A 797 -33.99 10.46 24.86
N SER A 798 -34.35 9.31 25.44
CA SER A 798 -34.22 7.99 24.79
C SER A 798 -35.44 7.58 23.96
N GLY A 799 -36.42 8.47 23.77
CA GLY A 799 -37.62 8.20 22.99
C GLY A 799 -38.57 7.18 23.63
N GLY A 800 -38.61 7.11 24.96
CA GLY A 800 -39.48 6.18 25.71
C GLY A 800 -38.96 4.75 25.80
N LYS A 801 -37.72 4.49 25.34
CA LYS A 801 -37.10 3.16 25.38
C LYS A 801 -36.88 2.67 26.82
N LEU A 802 -36.54 3.56 27.75
CA LEU A 802 -36.31 3.20 29.15
C LEU A 802 -37.59 2.61 29.78
N ARG A 803 -38.75 3.24 29.56
CA ARG A 803 -40.07 2.71 29.99
C ARG A 803 -40.53 1.49 29.18
N HIS A 804 -40.35 1.49 27.86
CA HIS A 804 -40.72 0.37 26.98
C HIS A 804 -40.00 -0.93 27.35
N LEU A 805 -38.74 -0.84 27.77
CA LEU A 805 -37.94 -1.98 28.21
C LEU A 805 -38.44 -2.55 29.56
N LEU A 806 -38.88 -1.70 30.50
CA LEU A 806 -39.47 -2.14 31.78
C LEU A 806 -40.80 -2.91 31.59
N LEU A 807 -41.64 -2.47 30.65
CA LEU A 807 -42.96 -3.05 30.38
C LEU A 807 -42.93 -4.32 29.50
N GLY A 808 -41.90 -4.45 28.66
CA GLY A 808 -41.79 -5.52 27.68
C GLY A 808 -42.75 -5.35 26.49
N SER A 809 -42.33 -5.77 25.30
CA SER A 809 -43.15 -5.64 24.09
C SER A 809 -44.38 -6.58 24.17
N PRO A 810 -45.63 -6.08 23.97
CA PRO A 810 -46.85 -6.89 24.08
C PRO A 810 -47.01 -7.96 22.99
N SER A 811 -46.11 -8.01 22.00
CA SER A 811 -46.20 -8.91 20.84
C SER A 811 -45.45 -10.24 21.00
N GLY A 812 -44.70 -10.45 22.09
CA GLY A 812 -43.68 -11.51 22.13
C GLY A 812 -43.71 -12.57 23.23
N TYR A 813 -44.35 -12.38 24.40
CA TYR A 813 -44.17 -13.32 25.53
C TYR A 813 -45.44 -13.56 26.38
N GLU A 814 -45.50 -14.74 27.00
CA GLU A 814 -46.62 -15.24 27.80
C GLU A 814 -46.96 -14.34 29.00
N TRP A 815 -48.26 -14.19 29.24
CA TRP A 815 -48.85 -13.42 30.35
C TRP A 815 -48.52 -14.07 31.70
N ASN A 816 -47.84 -13.37 32.61
CA ASN A 816 -47.46 -13.89 33.92
C ASN A 816 -47.77 -12.90 35.07
N SER A 817 -47.73 -13.37 36.31
CA SER A 817 -48.13 -12.60 37.50
C SER A 817 -47.27 -11.35 37.77
N GLN A 818 -46.03 -11.32 37.28
CA GLN A 818 -45.16 -10.15 37.38
C GLN A 818 -45.59 -9.04 36.42
N VAL A 819 -46.04 -9.40 35.21
CA VAL A 819 -46.60 -8.45 34.23
C VAL A 819 -47.91 -7.86 34.75
N GLU A 820 -48.76 -8.65 35.41
CA GLU A 820 -49.97 -8.14 36.08
C GLU A 820 -49.63 -7.12 37.17
N THR A 821 -48.65 -7.42 38.03
CA THR A 821 -48.25 -6.52 39.13
C THR A 821 -47.75 -5.17 38.61
N ILE A 822 -46.96 -5.16 37.54
CA ILE A 822 -46.41 -3.95 36.93
C ILE A 822 -47.52 -3.12 36.26
N LEU A 823 -48.42 -3.78 35.53
CA LEU A 823 -49.56 -3.12 34.88
C LEU A 823 -50.57 -2.55 35.90
N GLN A 824 -50.73 -3.20 37.06
CA GLN A 824 -51.60 -2.74 38.13
C GLN A 824 -51.02 -1.52 38.84
N PHE A 825 -49.69 -1.49 39.06
CA PHE A 825 -48.99 -0.32 39.58
C PHE A 825 -49.15 0.90 38.64
N GLU A 826 -49.01 0.71 37.33
CA GLU A 826 -49.14 1.79 36.36
C GLU A 826 -50.59 2.27 36.16
N ALA A 827 -51.57 1.37 36.31
CA ALA A 827 -52.98 1.74 36.35
C ALA A 827 -53.31 2.58 37.59
N ASP A 828 -52.89 2.16 38.78
CA ASP A 828 -53.08 2.90 40.04
C ASP A 828 -52.35 4.26 40.02
N TYR A 829 -51.17 4.32 39.37
CA TYR A 829 -50.41 5.55 39.19
C TYR A 829 -51.11 6.54 38.26
N ASN A 830 -51.66 6.07 37.14
CA ASN A 830 -52.42 6.90 36.21
C ASN A 830 -53.76 7.36 36.81
N GLU A 831 -54.44 6.50 37.58
CA GLU A 831 -55.68 6.83 38.28
C GLU A 831 -55.46 7.92 39.35
N LYS A 832 -54.36 7.84 40.11
CA LYS A 832 -53.96 8.89 41.08
C LYS A 832 -53.67 10.25 40.44
N ARG A 833 -53.32 10.29 39.15
CA ARG A 833 -53.00 11.53 38.42
C ARG A 833 -54.14 12.00 37.51
N GLY A 834 -55.29 11.31 37.52
CA GLY A 834 -56.43 11.61 36.66
C GLY A 834 -56.15 11.42 35.17
N ILE A 835 -55.14 10.62 34.82
CA ILE A 835 -54.71 10.37 33.44
C ILE A 835 -55.49 9.14 32.92
N PRO A 836 -56.23 9.24 31.81
CA PRO A 836 -56.99 8.13 31.27
C PRO A 836 -56.07 6.95 30.93
N THR A 837 -56.21 5.83 31.64
CA THR A 837 -55.37 4.64 31.44
C THR A 837 -55.77 3.92 30.16
N ASN A 838 -54.78 3.58 29.32
CA ASN A 838 -55.00 2.86 28.07
C ASN A 838 -55.57 1.45 28.34
N THR A 839 -56.66 1.07 27.67
CA THR A 839 -57.35 -0.22 27.87
C THR A 839 -56.46 -1.43 27.57
N LYS A 840 -55.42 -1.28 26.75
CA LYS A 840 -54.38 -2.31 26.51
C LYS A 840 -53.44 -2.54 27.69
N MET A 841 -53.50 -1.71 28.74
CA MET A 841 -52.71 -1.86 29.98
C MET A 841 -53.52 -2.47 31.13
N LEU A 842 -54.83 -2.68 30.97
CA LEU A 842 -55.67 -3.36 31.97
C LEU A 842 -55.45 -4.89 31.95
N PRO A 843 -55.79 -5.61 33.04
CA PRO A 843 -55.83 -7.07 33.06
C PRO A 843 -56.66 -7.64 31.91
N LYS A 844 -56.30 -8.84 31.44
CA LYS A 844 -56.80 -9.40 30.18
C LYS A 844 -58.33 -9.52 30.15
N GLU A 845 -58.98 -9.68 31.30
CA GLU A 845 -60.45 -9.75 31.41
C GLU A 845 -61.16 -8.40 31.22
N LYS A 846 -60.45 -7.28 31.34
CA LYS A 846 -61.02 -5.91 31.32
C LYS A 846 -60.78 -5.16 30.00
N ARG A 847 -60.26 -5.83 28.96
CA ARG A 847 -59.95 -5.20 27.67
C ARG A 847 -61.12 -5.31 26.69
N GLU A 848 -61.73 -4.19 26.29
CA GLU A 848 -62.61 -4.14 25.12
C GLU A 848 -61.81 -4.03 23.80
N LYS A 849 -62.35 -4.53 22.69
CA LYS A 849 -61.62 -4.68 21.41
C LYS A 849 -62.05 -3.68 20.31
N PHE A 850 -61.01 -3.12 19.64
CA PHE A 850 -60.94 -2.37 18.36
C PHE A 850 -61.51 -0.94 18.33
N PRO A 851 -61.18 -0.06 17.32
CA PRO A 851 -60.10 -0.02 16.31
C PRO A 851 -59.27 1.31 16.29
N ASP A 852 -58.21 1.38 15.47
CA ASP A 852 -57.25 2.49 15.36
C ASP A 852 -57.80 3.79 14.73
N LYS A 853 -57.41 4.95 15.28
CA LYS A 853 -57.38 6.27 14.59
C LYS A 853 -56.24 7.16 15.10
N GLU A 854 -55.54 7.77 14.15
CA GLU A 854 -54.47 8.77 14.32
C GLU A 854 -54.93 10.10 14.94
N LYS A 855 -54.05 10.72 15.74
CA LYS A 855 -54.03 12.17 16.00
C LYS A 855 -52.58 12.68 16.13
N PRO A 856 -52.31 13.93 15.72
CA PRO A 856 -50.95 14.46 15.53
C PRO A 856 -50.32 14.99 16.83
N SER A 857 -48.99 14.95 16.89
CA SER A 857 -48.19 15.32 18.06
C SER A 857 -47.84 16.81 18.11
N LEU A 858 -47.80 17.34 19.33
CA LEU A 858 -47.37 18.68 19.77
C LEU A 858 -45.96 19.15 19.34
N LEU A 859 -45.30 18.48 18.39
CA LEU A 859 -43.92 18.74 17.98
C LEU A 859 -43.77 19.95 17.04
N GLU A 860 -44.83 20.41 16.40
CA GLU A 860 -44.77 21.60 15.51
C GLU A 860 -44.60 22.92 16.27
N ALA A 861 -44.90 22.96 17.58
CA ALA A 861 -44.76 24.18 18.38
C ALA A 861 -43.31 24.45 18.84
N GLU A 862 -42.46 23.42 18.95
CA GLU A 862 -41.06 23.58 19.39
C GLU A 862 -40.05 23.67 18.23
N ARG A 863 -40.53 23.47 16.99
CA ARG A 863 -39.77 23.43 15.73
C ARG A 863 -39.10 24.76 15.30
N LEU A 864 -39.15 25.82 16.11
CA LEU A 864 -38.70 27.18 15.74
C LEU A 864 -37.57 27.77 16.60
N LYS A 865 -36.95 26.99 17.51
CA LYS A 865 -35.84 27.49 18.35
C LYS A 865 -34.44 27.06 17.93
N PHE A 866 -34.32 25.97 17.16
CA PHE A 866 -33.01 25.37 16.88
C PHE A 866 -32.44 25.74 15.49
N LEU A 867 -33.24 26.38 14.62
CA LEU A 867 -32.86 26.73 13.25
C LEU A 867 -33.02 28.23 12.92
N SER A 868 -33.12 29.12 13.90
CA SER A 868 -33.18 30.56 13.62
C SER A 868 -31.79 31.22 13.57
N GLU A 869 -31.60 32.08 12.56
CA GLU A 869 -30.43 32.93 12.30
C GLU A 869 -30.15 34.00 13.40
N GLU A 870 -30.76 33.86 14.58
CA GLU A 870 -30.87 34.90 15.62
C GLU A 870 -30.08 34.62 16.91
N ASN A 871 -29.18 33.63 16.93
CA ASN A 871 -28.34 33.43 18.11
C ASN A 871 -27.10 34.37 18.09
N GLU A 872 -27.19 35.53 18.73
CA GLU A 872 -26.12 36.56 18.75
C GLU A 872 -24.79 36.07 19.36
N GLU A 873 -24.79 35.03 20.19
CA GLU A 873 -23.58 34.51 20.85
C GLU A 873 -22.58 33.91 19.86
N TRP A 874 -23.05 33.18 18.84
CA TRP A 874 -22.14 32.61 17.84
C TRP A 874 -21.62 33.69 16.92
N LYS A 875 -22.44 34.68 16.54
CA LYS A 875 -21.99 35.85 15.78
C LYS A 875 -20.92 36.61 16.57
N GLN A 876 -21.00 36.65 17.90
CA GLN A 876 -19.95 37.24 18.74
C GLN A 876 -18.66 36.39 18.77
N LEU A 877 -18.75 35.05 18.87
CA LEU A 877 -17.59 34.16 18.81
C LEU A 877 -16.91 34.19 17.43
N GLU A 878 -17.71 34.12 16.37
CA GLU A 878 -17.25 34.24 14.98
C GLU A 878 -16.61 35.60 14.75
N ARG A 879 -17.25 36.71 15.16
CA ARG A 879 -16.65 38.06 15.10
C ARG A 879 -15.35 38.13 15.90
N LYS A 880 -15.25 37.52 17.08
CA LYS A 880 -14.04 37.51 17.91
C LYS A 880 -12.88 36.73 17.27
N LEU A 881 -13.18 35.62 16.59
CA LEU A 881 -12.15 34.79 15.96
C LEU A 881 -11.78 35.31 14.56
N LEU A 882 -12.73 35.84 13.79
CA LEU A 882 -12.53 36.40 12.45
C LEU A 882 -12.04 37.85 12.41
N THR A 883 -12.09 38.61 13.52
CA THR A 883 -11.59 40.00 13.53
C THR A 883 -10.09 40.02 13.25
N ASP A 884 -9.73 40.67 12.14
CA ASP A 884 -8.36 40.91 11.67
C ASP A 884 -8.12 42.43 11.73
N LYS A 885 -7.13 42.87 12.52
CA LYS A 885 -6.80 44.32 12.65
C LYS A 885 -6.40 44.93 11.30
N ASP A 886 -5.82 44.13 10.41
CA ASP A 886 -5.39 44.60 9.09
C ASP A 886 -6.57 44.82 8.13
N HIS A 887 -7.64 44.03 8.25
CA HIS A 887 -8.82 44.15 7.37
C HIS A 887 -9.77 45.28 7.83
N ALA A 888 -9.85 45.55 9.13
CA ALA A 888 -10.60 46.70 9.65
C ALA A 888 -9.99 48.05 9.23
N ALA A 889 -8.65 48.14 9.15
CA ALA A 889 -7.94 49.33 8.69
C ALA A 889 -8.04 49.54 7.16
N GLU A 890 -8.07 48.45 6.39
CA GLU A 890 -8.24 48.49 4.92
C GLU A 890 -9.69 48.83 4.54
N MET A 891 -10.68 48.27 5.26
CA MET A 891 -12.10 48.60 5.11
C MET A 891 -12.45 50.01 5.61
N GLN A 892 -11.80 50.53 6.65
CA GLN A 892 -11.95 51.94 7.05
C GLN A 892 -11.35 52.91 6.02
N LYS A 893 -10.26 52.52 5.34
CA LYS A 893 -9.70 53.30 4.22
C LYS A 893 -10.60 53.28 3.00
N LEU A 894 -11.18 52.14 2.66
CA LEU A 894 -12.14 52.01 1.55
C LEU A 894 -13.47 52.73 1.86
N ALA A 895 -13.90 52.75 3.13
CA ALA A 895 -15.11 53.46 3.56
C ALA A 895 -14.90 54.98 3.73
N SER A 896 -13.66 55.49 3.82
CA SER A 896 -13.38 56.93 3.86
C SER A 896 -13.29 57.59 2.48
N ASP A 897 -13.20 56.78 1.41
CA ASP A 897 -13.03 57.27 0.02
C ASP A 897 -14.34 57.27 -0.80
N GLU A 898 -15.47 56.84 -0.24
CA GLU A 898 -16.79 56.90 -0.89
C GLU A 898 -17.77 57.82 -0.15
N GLU A 899 -17.51 59.13 -0.17
CA GLU A 899 -18.58 60.13 -0.09
C GLU A 899 -18.98 60.57 -1.51
N PRO A 900 -20.27 60.44 -1.92
CA PRO A 900 -20.70 60.79 -3.25
C PRO A 900 -20.85 62.32 -3.39
N LYS A 901 -19.87 62.97 -4.02
CA LYS A 901 -20.08 64.31 -4.60
C LYS A 901 -20.96 64.21 -5.84
N GLN A 902 -22.28 64.37 -5.66
CA GLN A 902 -23.16 64.75 -6.76
C GLN A 902 -22.72 66.09 -7.35
N LYS A 903 -22.36 66.11 -8.64
CA LYS A 903 -22.59 67.28 -9.52
C LYS A 903 -22.52 66.88 -11.01
N ALA A 904 -23.72 66.84 -11.59
CA ALA A 904 -24.12 67.48 -12.85
C ALA A 904 -23.34 67.23 -14.16
N GLN A 905 -24.16 66.77 -15.12
CA GLN A 905 -24.30 67.26 -16.50
C GLN A 905 -23.47 66.64 -17.64
N LYS A 906 -24.28 66.13 -18.58
CA LYS A 906 -24.25 66.34 -20.03
C LYS A 906 -23.23 65.57 -20.86
N GLY A 907 -23.78 64.59 -21.59
CA GLY A 907 -23.87 64.67 -23.05
C GLY A 907 -22.70 64.07 -23.84
N GLY A 908 -23.04 63.29 -24.87
CA GLY A 908 -22.12 63.03 -25.99
C GLY A 908 -21.93 61.57 -26.36
N VAL A 909 -22.93 61.04 -27.08
CA VAL A 909 -22.88 60.07 -28.19
C VAL A 909 -21.47 59.76 -28.76
N SER A 910 -21.08 58.47 -28.80
CA SER A 910 -21.20 57.59 -29.97
C SER A 910 -21.08 56.12 -29.59
#